data_AF-A0A8T3R817-F1
#
_entry.id   AF-A0A8T3R817-F1
#
_cell.length_a   1.000
_cell.length_b   1.000
_cell.length_c   1.000
_cell.angle_alpha   90.00
_cell.angle_beta   90.00
_cell.angle_gamma   90.00
#
_symmetry.space_group_name_H-M   'P 1'
#
loop_
_entity.id
_entity.type
_entity.pdbx_description
1 polymer ?
#
loop_
_entity_poly.entity_id
_entity_poly.type
_entity_poly.pdbx_seq_one_letter_code
_entity_poly.pdbx_strand_id
1 'polypeptide(L)'
;PGISSRGPNRYARWDGRQRLADLSADELLRALSDDVMAGEDLDEALRRLLQRGYHGPADADAARIPGLQELIQRLERQRQELLDRYRLGDVLAEVREELEAIVNTERRGIERRLAEAAGGASGDESLRQMLMEVSARHQEELAALPADPGERIRALRDYDFLEPSARERFDALLEKVGRQVLDGLFGGLSAAIRSATPEQVAANREMVRDLQRLLRERLDGKEPSQERVDAFLAQHGGFFPGARTLDDIVERLVQRMAAMQSLLASMTPQQREELGSMMDALLRDDRLRWDLAQLASTLDQLLPGGLGERVAFAGSESLSLDGALQQLVRLGRLDRLADQLDLAGDTGRLREVDAAELWDLLGAESADDLAALQSVARRLEEAGHVQRRGDKLELTPRGTRRIGQGVLDELFTRLRKDTFGAHPTHARGVGGEVEESSLPYAFGQPFHLDLQRTLSNAVVREASASHGRGRRVSGHAVSLTLEPADFAVRETREVSSAATVLLVDMSRSMLLRGCFMAAKKVAVALDTLIRTRYPRDDLHVVVFAYHAREIRPGALATLSWHGYEYGTNLQHGLLLARQLLVRSHATNREIVVITDGEPTAHFEGGQVEFSYPPTQRTVSETLKEVGRCTRAGITINTFMLERSRALTAFVERMTALNRGRAFYATPERLGEYVLVDFVGRRNSRRR
;
A
#
# COMPACT_ATOMS: atom_id res chain seq x y z
N PRO A 1 41.63 15.93 8.67
CA PRO A 1 41.83 15.70 10.11
C PRO A 1 40.54 15.95 10.90
N GLY A 2 40.00 14.91 11.56
CA GLY A 2 38.88 15.04 12.50
C GLY A 2 37.70 14.12 12.20
N ILE A 3 37.87 12.81 12.43
CA ILE A 3 36.75 11.89 12.66
C ILE A 3 36.35 12.00 14.13
N SER A 4 35.05 12.18 14.41
CA SER A 4 34.39 11.83 15.67
C SER A 4 32.87 11.97 15.43
N SER A 5 31.94 11.10 15.80
CA SER A 5 31.91 9.87 16.59
C SER A 5 30.71 9.05 16.08
N ARG A 6 30.85 7.72 16.02
CA ARG A 6 29.75 6.80 15.70
C ARG A 6 28.80 6.68 16.90
N GLY A 7 27.56 7.13 16.73
CA GLY A 7 26.37 6.91 17.58
C GLY A 7 25.12 6.93 16.68
N PRO A 8 23.98 6.33 17.08
CA PRO A 8 22.98 5.86 16.11
C PRO A 8 22.12 6.94 15.43
N ASN A 9 22.11 8.20 15.87
CA ASN A 9 21.28 9.24 15.27
C ASN A 9 22.13 10.45 14.85
N ARG A 10 22.31 10.63 13.53
CA ARG A 10 22.87 11.85 12.92
C ARG A 10 21.71 12.71 12.41
N TYR A 11 21.52 13.89 12.99
CA TYR A 11 20.62 14.89 12.43
C TYR A 11 21.38 15.68 11.35
N ALA A 12 20.84 15.68 10.14
CA ALA A 12 21.28 16.54 9.04
C ALA A 12 20.25 17.66 8.83
N ARG A 13 20.67 18.80 8.28
CA ARG A 13 19.78 19.91 7.95
C ARG A 13 18.87 19.48 6.79
N TRP A 14 17.56 19.60 6.96
CA TRP A 14 16.56 19.23 5.96
C TRP A 14 16.82 19.98 4.64
N ASP A 15 17.09 19.23 3.58
CA ASP A 15 17.46 19.75 2.25
C ASP A 15 16.53 19.25 1.14
N GLY A 16 15.42 18.59 1.52
CA GLY A 16 14.42 18.06 0.60
C GLY A 16 14.84 16.78 -0.12
N ARG A 17 16.01 16.20 0.18
CA ARG A 17 16.48 14.90 -0.37
C ARG A 17 16.48 13.77 0.66
N GLN A 18 16.14 14.06 1.93
CA GLN A 18 16.00 13.02 2.94
C GLN A 18 14.71 12.22 2.66
N ARG A 19 14.87 10.96 2.27
CA ARG A 19 13.75 10.01 2.20
C ARG A 19 13.26 9.74 3.63
N LEU A 20 11.97 9.95 3.88
CA LEU A 20 11.31 9.36 5.04
C LEU A 20 11.51 7.84 4.96
N ALA A 21 11.88 7.22 6.08
CA ALA A 21 12.40 5.86 6.10
C ALA A 21 11.45 4.89 5.38
N ASP A 22 11.96 4.27 4.32
CA ASP A 22 11.37 3.11 3.67
C ASP A 22 10.98 2.07 4.74
N LEU A 23 9.72 1.62 4.73
CA LEU A 23 9.29 0.54 5.63
C LEU A 23 10.19 -0.68 5.43
N SER A 24 10.66 -1.21 6.56
CA SER A 24 11.35 -2.49 6.60
C SER A 24 10.37 -3.64 6.30
N ALA A 25 10.88 -4.75 5.77
CA ALA A 25 10.06 -5.94 5.54
C ALA A 25 9.43 -6.47 6.84
N ASP A 26 10.07 -6.25 7.98
CA ASP A 26 9.55 -6.59 9.30
C ASP A 26 8.33 -5.74 9.69
N GLU A 27 8.34 -4.44 9.40
CA GLU A 27 7.20 -3.54 9.66
C GLU A 27 6.02 -3.85 8.74
N LEU A 28 6.29 -4.14 7.45
CA LEU A 28 5.27 -4.60 6.51
C LEU A 28 4.64 -5.92 6.97
N LEU A 29 5.45 -6.88 7.42
CA LEU A 29 4.94 -8.14 7.95
C LEU A 29 4.13 -7.93 9.24
N ARG A 30 4.54 -6.97 10.08
CA ARG A 30 3.78 -6.59 11.28
C ARG A 30 2.43 -5.97 10.92
N ALA A 31 2.37 -5.15 9.87
CA ALA A 31 1.13 -4.56 9.37
C ALA A 31 0.14 -5.63 8.89
N LEU A 32 0.64 -6.69 8.25
CA LEU A 32 -0.15 -7.82 7.78
C LEU A 32 -0.51 -8.83 8.88
N SER A 33 0.22 -8.80 10.01
CA SER A 33 0.11 -9.79 11.06
C SER A 33 -1.29 -9.91 11.63
N ASP A 34 -2.00 -8.80 11.85
CA ASP A 34 -3.33 -8.82 12.42
C ASP A 34 -4.36 -9.45 11.47
N ASP A 35 -4.31 -9.09 10.18
CA ASP A 35 -5.22 -9.61 9.14
C ASP A 35 -4.96 -11.10 8.87
N VAL A 36 -3.70 -11.52 8.75
CA VAL A 36 -3.32 -12.93 8.65
C VAL A 36 -3.78 -13.72 9.88
N MET A 37 -3.63 -13.14 11.08
CA MET A 37 -4.06 -13.78 12.32
C MET A 37 -5.59 -13.86 12.41
N ALA A 38 -6.34 -12.94 11.80
CA ALA A 38 -7.80 -13.02 11.64
C ALA A 38 -8.26 -14.23 10.81
N GLY A 39 -7.34 -14.91 10.13
CA GLY A 39 -7.63 -16.07 9.30
C GLY A 39 -7.86 -15.71 7.83
N GLU A 40 -7.45 -14.50 7.43
CA GLU A 40 -7.46 -14.09 6.03
C GLU A 40 -6.27 -14.68 5.29
N ASP A 41 -6.48 -15.00 4.01
CA ASP A 41 -5.39 -15.37 3.10
C ASP A 41 -4.41 -14.20 2.98
N LEU A 42 -3.12 -14.51 2.88
CA LEU A 42 -2.06 -13.50 2.81
C LEU A 42 -2.28 -12.50 1.65
N ASP A 43 -2.79 -12.98 0.51
CA ASP A 43 -3.09 -12.14 -0.65
C ASP A 43 -4.20 -11.11 -0.36
N GLU A 44 -5.22 -11.49 0.40
CA GLU A 44 -6.32 -10.59 0.79
C GLU A 44 -5.85 -9.58 1.84
N ALA A 45 -5.06 -10.02 2.82
CA ALA A 45 -4.42 -9.13 3.79
C ALA A 45 -3.52 -8.08 3.09
N LEU A 46 -2.75 -8.52 2.08
CA LEU A 46 -1.90 -7.64 1.29
C LEU A 46 -2.71 -6.67 0.44
N ARG A 47 -3.78 -7.13 -0.22
CA ARG A 47 -4.71 -6.26 -0.97
C ARG A 47 -5.28 -5.17 -0.07
N ARG A 48 -5.76 -5.51 1.13
CA ARG A 48 -6.27 -4.51 2.08
C ARG A 48 -5.20 -3.54 2.56
N LEU A 49 -3.99 -4.03 2.81
CA LEU A 49 -2.86 -3.16 3.16
C LEU A 49 -2.55 -2.17 2.03
N LEU A 50 -2.57 -2.61 0.76
CA LEU A 50 -2.33 -1.74 -0.39
C LEU A 50 -3.47 -0.72 -0.57
N GLN A 51 -4.72 -1.13 -0.37
CA GLN A 51 -5.89 -0.24 -0.46
C GLN A 51 -5.89 0.82 0.64
N ARG A 52 -5.75 0.40 1.90
CA ARG A 52 -5.79 1.27 3.08
C ARG A 52 -4.49 2.08 3.26
N GLY A 53 -3.37 1.53 2.83
CA GLY A 53 -2.05 2.02 3.20
C GLY A 53 -1.61 1.56 4.59
N TYR A 54 -0.38 1.93 4.95
CA TYR A 54 0.19 1.70 6.26
C TYR A 54 0.42 3.02 6.99
N HIS A 55 -0.12 3.10 8.20
CA HIS A 55 0.19 4.15 9.15
C HIS A 55 0.86 3.50 10.36
N GLY A 56 2.12 3.85 10.61
CA GLY A 56 2.80 3.44 11.83
C GLY A 56 2.16 4.06 13.08
N PRO A 57 2.55 3.62 14.29
CA PRO A 57 2.06 4.16 15.55
C PRO A 57 2.28 5.67 15.64
N ALA A 58 1.37 6.40 16.29
CA ALA A 58 1.31 7.87 16.33
C ALA A 58 2.49 8.59 17.02
N ASP A 59 3.50 7.87 17.52
CA ASP A 59 4.67 8.44 18.19
C ASP A 59 5.84 8.64 17.20
N ALA A 60 6.02 9.89 16.76
CA ALA A 60 7.18 10.52 16.08
C ALA A 60 7.87 9.77 14.91
N ASP A 61 7.86 10.40 13.72
CA ASP A 61 8.56 9.99 12.49
C ASP A 61 8.29 8.54 12.03
N ALA A 62 7.10 8.03 12.32
CA ALA A 62 6.70 6.70 11.88
C ALA A 62 6.52 6.68 10.35
N ALA A 63 7.20 5.73 9.71
CA ALA A 63 7.08 5.49 8.28
C ALA A 63 5.62 5.27 7.89
N ARG A 64 5.16 6.03 6.90
CA ARG A 64 3.80 5.99 6.35
C ARG A 64 3.90 5.60 4.89
N ILE A 65 3.05 4.67 4.47
CA ILE A 65 2.79 4.42 3.05
C ILE A 65 1.32 4.78 2.80
N PRO A 66 1.04 5.84 2.04
CA PRO A 66 -0.30 6.15 1.56
C PRO A 66 -0.92 4.95 0.84
N GLY A 67 -2.22 4.73 1.05
CA GLY A 67 -2.94 3.66 0.35
C GLY A 67 -3.32 4.06 -1.06
N LEU A 68 -3.69 3.06 -1.88
CA LEU A 68 -4.29 3.30 -3.19
C LEU A 68 -5.52 4.20 -3.11
N GLN A 69 -6.35 4.04 -2.07
CA GLN A 69 -7.53 4.90 -1.88
C GLN A 69 -7.15 6.37 -1.69
N GLU A 70 -6.03 6.65 -1.03
CA GLU A 70 -5.56 8.02 -0.85
C GLU A 70 -5.05 8.62 -2.16
N LEU A 71 -4.35 7.83 -2.99
CA LEU A 71 -3.94 8.26 -4.32
C LEU A 71 -5.15 8.54 -5.22
N ILE A 72 -6.16 7.68 -5.20
CA ILE A 72 -7.43 7.89 -5.92
C ILE A 72 -8.09 9.19 -5.43
N GLN A 73 -8.19 9.42 -4.12
CA GLN A 73 -8.72 10.67 -3.57
C GLN A 73 -7.90 11.91 -3.96
N ARG A 74 -6.58 11.78 -4.15
CA ARG A 74 -5.75 12.89 -4.68
C ARG A 74 -6.09 13.16 -6.15
N LEU A 75 -6.28 12.13 -6.97
CA LEU A 75 -6.69 12.28 -8.38
C LEU A 75 -8.08 12.92 -8.48
N GLU A 76 -9.05 12.45 -7.70
CA GLU A 76 -10.39 13.01 -7.66
C GLU A 76 -10.41 14.48 -7.23
N ARG A 77 -9.58 14.84 -6.23
CA ARG A 77 -9.41 16.25 -5.84
C ARG A 77 -8.82 17.08 -6.98
N GLN A 78 -7.77 16.60 -7.63
CA GLN A 78 -7.16 17.30 -8.76
C GLN A 78 -8.15 17.46 -9.93
N ARG A 79 -8.95 16.44 -10.19
CA ARG A 79 -10.05 16.46 -11.16
C ARG A 79 -11.05 17.56 -10.81
N GLN A 80 -11.53 17.59 -9.58
CA GLN A 80 -12.51 18.58 -9.11
C GLN A 80 -11.94 20.00 -9.18
N GLU A 81 -10.69 20.22 -8.78
CA GLU A 81 -10.02 21.51 -8.88
C GLU A 81 -9.94 22.04 -10.32
N LEU A 82 -9.71 21.18 -11.30
CA LEU A 82 -9.72 21.57 -12.71
C LEU A 82 -11.12 22.01 -13.17
N LEU A 83 -12.16 21.29 -12.78
CA LEU A 83 -13.54 21.59 -13.15
C LEU A 83 -14.06 22.87 -12.48
N ASP A 84 -13.62 23.13 -11.25
CA ASP A 84 -14.02 24.30 -10.46
C ASP A 84 -13.25 25.57 -10.83
N ARG A 85 -12.06 25.46 -11.42
CA ARG A 85 -11.24 26.63 -11.81
C ARG A 85 -11.69 27.23 -13.14
N TYR A 86 -11.88 26.37 -14.14
CA TYR A 86 -12.04 26.80 -15.54
C TYR A 86 -13.50 26.76 -16.02
N ARG A 87 -13.80 27.52 -17.07
CA ARG A 87 -15.06 27.46 -17.85
C ARG A 87 -14.77 27.30 -19.34
N LEU A 88 -15.56 26.45 -20.00
CA LEU A 88 -15.51 26.21 -21.45
C LEU A 88 -16.43 27.13 -22.26
N GLY A 89 -17.07 28.11 -21.62
CA GLY A 89 -18.22 28.82 -22.18
C GLY A 89 -17.94 29.82 -23.30
N ASP A 90 -16.71 30.32 -23.49
CA ASP A 90 -16.44 31.28 -24.57
C ASP A 90 -15.02 31.16 -25.16
N VAL A 91 -14.77 30.00 -25.75
CA VAL A 91 -13.47 29.57 -26.27
C VAL A 91 -13.01 30.39 -27.49
N LEU A 92 -13.95 31.03 -28.20
CA LEU A 92 -13.69 31.84 -29.40
C LEU A 92 -13.62 33.36 -29.14
N ALA A 93 -13.77 33.79 -27.87
CA ALA A 93 -13.72 35.20 -27.50
C ALA A 93 -12.45 35.91 -28.00
N GLU A 94 -11.29 35.30 -27.75
CA GLU A 94 -9.99 35.84 -28.15
C GLU A 94 -9.89 36.06 -29.67
N VAL A 95 -10.44 35.14 -30.46
CA VAL A 95 -10.43 35.25 -31.93
C VAL A 95 -11.35 36.38 -32.40
N ARG A 96 -12.54 36.51 -31.80
CA ARG A 96 -13.47 37.60 -32.14
C ARG A 96 -12.89 38.96 -31.81
N GLU A 97 -12.29 39.10 -30.62
CA GLU A 97 -11.65 40.33 -30.17
C GLU A 97 -10.48 40.73 -31.09
N GLU A 98 -9.62 39.78 -31.48
CA GLU A 98 -8.50 40.05 -32.39
C GLU A 98 -8.97 40.41 -33.81
N LEU A 99 -9.98 39.72 -34.36
CA LEU A 99 -10.58 40.10 -35.64
C LEU A 99 -11.15 41.52 -35.59
N GLU A 100 -11.73 41.93 -34.46
CA GLU A 100 -12.26 43.28 -34.26
C GLU A 100 -11.16 44.32 -34.10
N ALA A 101 -10.07 43.98 -33.42
CA ALA A 101 -8.89 44.81 -33.37
C ALA A 101 -8.27 45.03 -34.76
N ILE A 102 -8.25 44.01 -35.63
CA ILE A 102 -7.78 44.10 -37.02
C ILE A 102 -8.69 45.04 -37.82
N VAL A 103 -9.99 44.82 -37.81
CA VAL A 103 -10.97 45.68 -38.51
C VAL A 103 -10.88 47.14 -38.03
N ASN A 104 -10.74 47.36 -36.72
CA ASN A 104 -10.57 48.70 -36.16
C ASN A 104 -9.22 49.34 -36.52
N THR A 105 -8.18 48.54 -36.76
CA THR A 105 -6.90 49.05 -37.25
C THR A 105 -7.01 49.48 -38.71
N GLU A 106 -7.72 48.71 -39.53
CA GLU A 106 -8.01 49.06 -40.92
C GLU A 106 -8.87 50.33 -41.02
N ARG A 107 -9.97 50.42 -40.25
CA ARG A 107 -10.83 51.62 -40.20
C ARG A 107 -10.03 52.89 -39.86
N ARG A 108 -9.16 52.82 -38.85
CA ARG A 108 -8.27 53.93 -38.48
C ARG A 108 -7.23 54.25 -39.56
N GLY A 109 -6.76 53.24 -40.29
CA GLY A 109 -5.88 53.42 -41.46
C GLY A 109 -6.57 54.20 -42.58
N ILE A 110 -7.82 53.84 -42.89
CA ILE A 110 -8.66 54.51 -43.88
C ILE A 110 -8.92 55.97 -43.47
N GLU A 111 -9.34 56.21 -42.22
CA GLU A 111 -9.58 57.56 -41.69
C GLU A 111 -8.33 58.44 -41.74
N ARG A 112 -7.15 57.88 -41.42
CA ARG A 112 -5.88 58.61 -41.48
C ARG A 112 -5.55 59.06 -42.90
N ARG A 113 -5.72 58.17 -43.88
CA ARG A 113 -5.48 58.50 -45.31
C ARG A 113 -6.47 59.51 -45.85
N LEU A 114 -7.74 59.44 -45.42
CA LEU A 114 -8.75 60.45 -45.72
C LEU A 114 -8.35 61.82 -45.14
N ALA A 115 -7.86 61.86 -43.89
CA ALA A 115 -7.41 63.09 -43.24
C ALA A 115 -6.14 63.69 -43.88
N GLU A 116 -5.17 62.85 -44.25
CA GLU A 116 -3.97 63.26 -44.99
C GLU A 116 -4.32 63.82 -46.37
N ALA A 117 -5.26 63.18 -47.08
CA ALA A 117 -5.79 63.69 -48.35
C ALA A 117 -6.53 65.02 -48.20
N ALA A 118 -7.25 65.23 -47.10
CA ALA A 118 -7.95 66.49 -46.80
C ALA A 118 -6.99 67.64 -46.39
N GLY A 119 -5.85 67.33 -45.76
CA GLY A 119 -4.87 68.31 -45.28
C GLY A 119 -3.81 68.78 -46.29
N GLY A 120 -3.59 68.07 -47.40
CA GLY A 120 -2.55 68.41 -48.39
C GLY A 120 -2.95 69.52 -49.38
N ALA A 121 -2.25 70.65 -49.40
CA ALA A 121 -2.58 71.80 -50.26
C ALA A 121 -2.17 71.67 -51.76
N SER A 122 -1.92 70.47 -52.30
CA SER A 122 -1.32 70.32 -53.64
C SER A 122 -1.67 69.03 -54.42
N GLY A 123 -2.82 68.40 -54.17
CA GLY A 123 -3.25 67.20 -54.92
C GLY A 123 -4.44 67.48 -55.85
N ASP A 124 -4.42 66.93 -57.06
CA ASP A 124 -5.53 66.92 -58.03
C ASP A 124 -6.87 66.59 -57.36
N GLU A 125 -7.89 67.43 -57.59
CA GLU A 125 -9.24 67.26 -57.02
C GLU A 125 -9.86 65.90 -57.41
N SER A 126 -9.50 65.40 -58.60
CA SER A 126 -9.92 64.08 -59.08
C SER A 126 -9.35 62.91 -58.26
N LEU A 127 -8.10 63.03 -57.78
CA LEU A 127 -7.46 62.02 -56.94
C LEU A 127 -8.10 61.97 -55.55
N ARG A 128 -8.49 63.14 -55.01
CA ARG A 128 -9.24 63.23 -53.74
C ARG A 128 -10.60 62.58 -53.83
N GLN A 129 -11.35 62.87 -54.88
CA GLN A 129 -12.68 62.29 -55.09
C GLN A 129 -12.62 60.77 -55.24
N MET A 130 -11.62 60.27 -55.99
CA MET A 130 -11.37 58.83 -56.12
C MET A 130 -11.01 58.17 -54.78
N LEU A 131 -10.14 58.79 -53.98
CA LEU A 131 -9.78 58.27 -52.65
C LEU A 131 -10.97 58.26 -51.68
N MET A 132 -11.85 59.26 -51.75
CA MET A 132 -13.09 59.27 -50.96
C MET A 132 -14.04 58.15 -51.39
N GLU A 133 -14.24 57.94 -52.69
CA GLU A 133 -15.08 56.86 -53.21
C GLU A 133 -14.55 55.47 -52.84
N VAL A 134 -13.22 55.26 -52.96
CA VAL A 134 -12.57 54.00 -52.54
C VAL A 134 -12.72 53.80 -51.04
N SER A 135 -12.40 54.81 -50.23
CA SER A 135 -12.50 54.70 -48.77
C SER A 135 -13.92 54.43 -48.28
N ALA A 136 -14.94 55.04 -48.91
CA ALA A 136 -16.34 54.81 -48.59
C ALA A 136 -16.77 53.36 -48.90
N ARG A 137 -16.35 52.81 -50.06
CA ARG A 137 -16.60 51.40 -50.40
C ARG A 137 -15.96 50.44 -49.39
N HIS A 138 -14.69 50.67 -49.04
CA HIS A 138 -14.00 49.85 -48.04
C HIS A 138 -14.67 49.96 -46.65
N GLN A 139 -15.21 51.11 -46.26
CA GLN A 139 -15.96 51.25 -45.01
C GLN A 139 -17.30 50.51 -45.02
N GLU A 140 -18.02 50.53 -46.14
CA GLU A 140 -19.26 49.77 -46.32
C GLU A 140 -19.00 48.26 -46.27
N GLU A 141 -17.95 47.78 -46.95
CA GLU A 141 -17.53 46.37 -46.91
C GLU A 141 -17.16 45.92 -45.49
N LEU A 142 -16.41 46.74 -44.74
CA LEU A 142 -16.07 46.46 -43.35
C LEU A 142 -17.27 46.56 -42.38
N ALA A 143 -18.34 47.25 -42.76
CA ALA A 143 -19.59 47.32 -41.98
C ALA A 143 -20.52 46.14 -42.28
N ALA A 144 -20.42 45.55 -43.47
CA ALA A 144 -21.22 44.41 -43.92
C ALA A 144 -20.62 43.04 -43.52
N LEU A 145 -19.53 43.01 -42.75
CA LEU A 145 -18.89 41.77 -42.31
C LEU A 145 -19.83 40.92 -41.43
N PRO A 146 -19.92 39.59 -41.67
CA PRO A 146 -20.69 38.69 -40.81
C PRO A 146 -20.20 38.67 -39.36
N ALA A 147 -21.11 38.35 -38.43
CA ALA A 147 -20.78 38.17 -37.01
C ALA A 147 -20.00 36.87 -36.73
N ASP A 148 -20.18 35.85 -37.59
CA ASP A 148 -19.49 34.57 -37.50
C ASP A 148 -17.97 34.73 -37.75
N PRO A 149 -17.09 34.24 -36.85
CA PRO A 149 -15.65 34.38 -37.00
C PRO A 149 -15.10 33.76 -38.29
N GLY A 150 -15.61 32.59 -38.69
CA GLY A 150 -15.12 31.86 -39.85
C GLY A 150 -15.55 32.50 -41.18
N GLU A 151 -16.79 32.97 -41.29
CA GLU A 151 -17.26 33.73 -42.45
C GLU A 151 -16.51 35.06 -42.58
N ARG A 152 -16.29 35.73 -41.45
CA ARG A 152 -15.53 36.98 -41.40
C ARG A 152 -14.07 36.79 -41.80
N ILE A 153 -13.43 35.68 -41.42
CA ILE A 153 -12.10 35.30 -41.91
C ILE A 153 -12.12 35.10 -43.44
N ARG A 154 -13.13 34.43 -44.00
CA ARG A 154 -13.23 34.25 -45.47
C ARG A 154 -13.38 35.59 -46.18
N ALA A 155 -14.26 36.47 -45.70
CA ALA A 155 -14.46 37.79 -46.26
C ALA A 155 -13.19 38.65 -46.18
N LEU A 156 -12.50 38.68 -45.03
CA LEU A 156 -11.26 39.44 -44.84
C LEU A 156 -10.07 38.87 -45.62
N ARG A 157 -10.11 37.59 -46.01
CA ARG A 157 -9.05 37.00 -46.83
C ARG A 157 -9.08 37.51 -48.26
N ASP A 158 -10.28 37.69 -48.80
CA ASP A 158 -10.52 38.20 -50.16
C ASP A 158 -10.57 39.74 -50.18
N TYR A 159 -10.43 40.38 -49.01
CA TYR A 159 -10.41 41.83 -48.83
C TYR A 159 -9.04 42.45 -49.12
N ASP A 160 -9.04 43.55 -49.87
CA ASP A 160 -7.85 44.34 -50.18
C ASP A 160 -7.56 45.34 -49.05
N PHE A 161 -6.64 44.98 -48.15
CA PHE A 161 -6.24 45.84 -47.04
C PHE A 161 -5.52 47.10 -47.55
N LEU A 162 -6.03 48.25 -47.15
CA LEU A 162 -5.36 49.52 -47.34
C LEU A 162 -4.19 49.61 -46.35
N GLU A 163 -4.35 49.28 -45.06
CA GLU A 163 -3.30 49.40 -44.05
C GLU A 163 -2.39 48.14 -43.95
N PRO A 164 -1.07 48.24 -44.24
CA PRO A 164 -0.16 47.09 -44.20
C PRO A 164 -0.10 46.39 -42.83
N SER A 165 -0.15 47.18 -41.74
CA SER A 165 -0.13 46.61 -40.38
C SER A 165 -1.40 45.82 -40.04
N ALA A 166 -2.54 46.12 -40.67
CA ALA A 166 -3.76 45.34 -40.49
C ALA A 166 -3.64 43.98 -41.21
N ARG A 167 -3.06 43.98 -42.41
CA ARG A 167 -2.76 42.75 -43.16
C ARG A 167 -1.79 41.83 -42.42
N GLU A 168 -0.69 42.37 -41.91
CA GLU A 168 0.30 41.59 -41.15
C GLU A 168 -0.31 40.95 -39.89
N ARG A 169 -1.15 41.69 -39.17
CA ARG A 169 -1.87 41.17 -37.99
C ARG A 169 -2.87 40.09 -38.35
N PHE A 170 -3.58 40.25 -39.47
CA PHE A 170 -4.51 39.24 -39.97
C PHE A 170 -3.79 37.96 -40.36
N ASP A 171 -2.71 38.04 -41.13
CA ASP A 171 -1.92 36.87 -41.51
C ASP A 171 -1.33 36.17 -40.26
N ALA A 172 -0.85 36.93 -39.27
CA ALA A 172 -0.36 36.39 -38.00
C ALA A 172 -1.47 35.69 -37.18
N LEU A 173 -2.68 36.24 -37.15
CA LEU A 173 -3.83 35.62 -36.50
C LEU A 173 -4.19 34.29 -37.17
N LEU A 174 -4.24 34.24 -38.50
CA LEU A 174 -4.51 33.01 -39.25
C LEU A 174 -3.47 31.93 -38.96
N GLU A 175 -2.19 32.31 -38.89
CA GLU A 175 -1.13 31.36 -38.50
C GLU A 175 -1.31 30.85 -37.07
N LYS A 176 -1.63 31.74 -36.11
CA LYS A 176 -1.83 31.38 -34.69
C LYS A 176 -3.01 30.42 -34.52
N VAL A 177 -4.18 30.77 -35.06
CA VAL A 177 -5.40 29.96 -34.92
C VAL A 177 -5.28 28.65 -35.70
N GLY A 178 -4.73 28.68 -36.91
CA GLY A 178 -4.45 27.47 -37.69
C GLY A 178 -3.54 26.50 -36.93
N ARG A 179 -2.50 27.02 -36.27
CA ARG A 179 -1.62 26.23 -35.41
C ARG A 179 -2.38 25.62 -34.23
N GLN A 180 -3.15 26.42 -33.49
CA GLN A 180 -3.90 25.94 -32.32
C GLN A 180 -4.91 24.84 -32.67
N VAL A 181 -5.62 24.96 -33.80
CA VAL A 181 -6.57 23.94 -34.25
C VAL A 181 -5.85 22.64 -34.63
N LEU A 182 -4.73 22.73 -35.36
CA LEU A 182 -3.97 21.55 -35.77
C LEU A 182 -3.23 20.89 -34.59
N ASP A 183 -2.66 21.68 -33.69
CA ASP A 183 -2.07 21.20 -32.44
C ASP A 183 -3.13 20.57 -31.53
N GLY A 184 -4.35 21.11 -31.49
CA GLY A 184 -5.46 20.51 -30.75
C GLY A 184 -5.86 19.13 -31.25
N LEU A 185 -5.72 18.87 -32.57
CA LEU A 185 -6.05 17.58 -33.18
C LEU A 185 -4.89 16.57 -33.13
N PHE A 186 -3.65 17.02 -33.34
CA PHE A 186 -2.49 16.15 -33.57
C PHE A 186 -1.27 16.41 -32.67
N GLY A 187 -1.35 17.40 -31.78
CA GLY A 187 -0.41 17.83 -30.74
C GLY A 187 1.00 17.20 -30.70
N GLY A 188 2.00 18.09 -30.75
CA GLY A 188 3.40 17.75 -31.02
C GLY A 188 3.93 18.40 -32.32
N LEU A 189 3.05 19.11 -33.04
CA LEU A 189 3.36 19.82 -34.29
C LEU A 189 4.35 20.99 -34.10
N SER A 190 4.58 21.44 -32.86
CA SER A 190 5.40 22.63 -32.56
C SER A 190 6.89 22.47 -32.85
N ALA A 191 7.45 21.25 -32.86
CA ALA A 191 8.89 21.04 -33.05
C ALA A 191 9.32 20.90 -34.52
N ALA A 192 8.40 20.52 -35.43
CA ALA A 192 8.71 20.25 -36.83
C ALA A 192 8.44 21.45 -37.77
N ILE A 193 7.90 22.57 -37.25
CA ILE A 193 7.28 23.60 -38.08
C ILE A 193 8.00 24.95 -37.97
N ARG A 194 8.71 25.29 -39.05
CA ARG A 194 8.87 26.69 -39.47
C ARG A 194 8.09 26.85 -40.77
N SER A 195 7.11 27.76 -40.76
CA SER A 195 6.22 28.21 -41.86
C SER A 195 5.34 27.14 -42.53
N ALA A 196 4.04 27.41 -42.61
CA ALA A 196 3.03 26.61 -43.34
C ALA A 196 3.28 26.63 -44.87
N THR A 197 4.28 25.88 -45.33
CA THR A 197 4.54 25.69 -46.77
C THR A 197 3.61 24.62 -47.35
N PRO A 198 3.29 24.67 -48.66
CA PRO A 198 2.54 23.61 -49.35
C PRO A 198 3.10 22.19 -49.15
N GLU A 199 4.40 22.08 -48.85
CA GLU A 199 5.10 20.82 -48.59
C GLU A 199 4.68 20.19 -47.26
N GLN A 200 4.38 20.98 -46.23
CA GLN A 200 3.96 20.48 -44.92
C GLN A 200 2.52 19.95 -44.94
N VAL A 201 1.64 20.58 -45.74
CA VAL A 201 0.29 20.06 -45.97
C VAL A 201 0.36 18.71 -46.68
N ALA A 202 1.30 18.53 -47.62
CA ALA A 202 1.53 17.24 -48.26
C ALA A 202 2.04 16.17 -47.26
N ALA A 203 2.98 16.52 -46.38
CA ALA A 203 3.50 15.62 -45.35
C ALA A 203 2.41 15.17 -44.35
N ASN A 204 1.55 16.08 -43.90
CA ASN A 204 0.43 15.75 -43.01
C ASN A 204 -0.57 14.79 -43.68
N ARG A 205 -0.80 14.95 -44.99
CA ARG A 205 -1.69 14.08 -45.76
C ARG A 205 -1.12 12.68 -45.94
N GLU A 206 0.18 12.58 -46.18
CA GLU A 206 0.87 11.29 -46.27
C GLU A 206 0.78 10.53 -44.95
N MET A 207 1.06 11.21 -43.83
CA MET A 207 0.94 10.66 -42.48
C MET A 207 -0.47 10.14 -42.17
N VAL A 208 -1.52 10.93 -42.43
CA VAL A 208 -2.92 10.50 -42.19
C VAL A 208 -3.29 9.28 -43.02
N ARG A 209 -2.82 9.19 -44.27
CA ARG A 209 -3.08 8.04 -45.15
C ARG A 209 -2.35 6.79 -44.71
N ASP A 210 -1.10 6.92 -44.29
CA ASP A 210 -0.31 5.79 -43.79
C ASP A 210 -0.90 5.26 -42.48
N LEU A 211 -1.32 6.15 -41.58
CA LEU A 211 -2.03 5.80 -40.36
C LEU A 211 -3.36 5.09 -40.66
N GLN A 212 -4.16 5.62 -41.59
CA GLN A 212 -5.41 4.97 -42.01
C GLN A 212 -5.20 3.55 -42.55
N ARG A 213 -4.08 3.30 -43.24
CA ARG A 213 -3.74 1.97 -43.73
C ARG A 213 -3.53 0.99 -42.57
N LEU A 214 -2.81 1.41 -41.53
CA LEU A 214 -2.59 0.61 -40.31
C LEU A 214 -3.88 0.36 -39.54
N LEU A 215 -4.73 1.38 -39.39
CA LEU A 215 -6.00 1.27 -38.67
C LEU A 215 -7.04 0.40 -39.39
N ARG A 216 -7.11 0.48 -40.72
CA ARG A 216 -7.99 -0.38 -41.52
C ARG A 216 -7.58 -1.85 -41.46
N GLU A 217 -6.27 -2.13 -41.49
CA GLU A 217 -5.77 -3.49 -41.31
C GLU A 217 -6.22 -4.09 -39.97
N ARG A 218 -6.21 -3.28 -38.90
CA ARG A 218 -6.74 -3.66 -37.58
C ARG A 218 -8.26 -3.88 -37.58
N LEU A 219 -9.03 -3.03 -38.24
CA LEU A 219 -10.48 -3.22 -38.41
C LEU A 219 -10.82 -4.51 -39.18
N ASP A 220 -9.97 -4.89 -40.14
CA ASP A 220 -10.10 -6.16 -40.88
C ASP A 220 -9.70 -7.39 -40.04
N GLY A 221 -9.40 -7.21 -38.74
CA GLY A 221 -9.00 -8.27 -37.81
C GLY A 221 -7.55 -8.72 -37.93
N LYS A 222 -6.70 -7.96 -38.63
CA LYS A 222 -5.26 -8.24 -38.79
C LYS A 222 -4.47 -7.26 -37.93
N GLU A 223 -3.65 -7.75 -37.01
CA GLU A 223 -2.69 -6.86 -36.33
C GLU A 223 -1.55 -6.50 -37.31
N PRO A 224 -1.33 -5.20 -37.59
CA PRO A 224 -0.22 -4.80 -38.44
C PRO A 224 1.11 -5.20 -37.79
N SER A 225 1.98 -5.84 -38.56
CA SER A 225 3.30 -6.27 -38.10
C SER A 225 4.13 -5.13 -37.51
N GLN A 226 4.91 -5.40 -36.46
CA GLN A 226 5.76 -4.41 -35.79
C GLN A 226 6.72 -3.70 -36.76
N GLU A 227 7.26 -4.39 -37.77
CA GLU A 227 8.11 -3.79 -38.80
C GLU A 227 7.44 -2.65 -39.57
N ARG A 228 6.11 -2.74 -39.81
CA ARG A 228 5.34 -1.66 -40.46
C ARG A 228 5.07 -0.50 -39.51
N VAL A 229 4.83 -0.78 -38.24
CA VAL A 229 4.65 0.25 -37.20
C VAL A 229 5.97 0.99 -36.99
N ASP A 230 7.10 0.28 -36.96
CA ASP A 230 8.43 0.86 -36.87
C ASP A 230 8.78 1.68 -38.13
N ALA A 231 8.39 1.22 -39.33
CA ALA A 231 8.55 2.00 -40.56
C ALA A 231 7.71 3.29 -40.55
N PHE A 232 6.48 3.22 -40.04
CA PHE A 232 5.63 4.39 -39.82
C PHE A 232 6.25 5.34 -38.81
N LEU A 233 6.74 4.85 -37.66
CA LEU A 233 7.41 5.66 -36.65
C LEU A 233 8.76 6.22 -37.13
N ALA A 234 9.46 5.54 -38.04
CA ALA A 234 10.68 6.07 -38.64
C ALA A 234 10.40 7.26 -39.57
N GLN A 235 9.29 7.24 -40.30
CA GLN A 235 8.88 8.30 -41.22
C GLN A 235 8.11 9.44 -40.52
N HIS A 236 7.24 9.07 -39.59
CA HIS A 236 6.23 9.94 -38.98
C HIS A 236 6.34 10.00 -37.44
N GLY A 237 7.38 9.43 -36.83
CA GLY A 237 7.53 9.38 -35.36
C GLY A 237 7.73 10.75 -34.70
N GLY A 238 8.12 11.77 -35.46
CA GLY A 238 8.12 13.16 -35.00
C GLY A 238 6.74 13.65 -34.56
N PHE A 239 5.65 13.06 -35.07
CA PHE A 239 4.27 13.39 -34.69
C PHE A 239 3.81 12.67 -33.41
N PHE A 240 4.47 11.58 -33.02
CA PHE A 240 4.07 10.73 -31.88
C PHE A 240 5.24 10.53 -30.92
N PRO A 241 5.68 11.58 -30.19
CA PRO A 241 6.88 11.52 -29.36
C PRO A 241 6.75 10.45 -28.27
N GLY A 242 7.66 9.47 -28.27
CA GLY A 242 7.67 8.38 -27.29
C GLY A 242 6.67 7.25 -27.54
N ALA A 243 5.92 7.27 -28.65
CA ALA A 243 5.11 6.11 -29.07
C ALA A 243 6.02 5.00 -29.60
N ARG A 244 5.76 3.76 -29.19
CA ARG A 244 6.51 2.55 -29.60
C ARG A 244 5.60 1.52 -30.26
N THR A 245 4.31 1.56 -29.96
CA THR A 245 3.32 0.63 -30.50
C THR A 245 2.22 1.36 -31.24
N LEU A 246 1.46 0.63 -32.07
CA LEU A 246 0.25 1.17 -32.68
C LEU A 246 -0.82 1.51 -31.62
N ASP A 247 -0.85 0.77 -30.51
CA ASP A 247 -1.74 1.05 -29.38
C ASP A 247 -1.45 2.43 -28.78
N ASP A 248 -0.18 2.78 -28.54
CA ASP A 248 0.19 4.09 -28.02
C ASP A 248 -0.30 5.24 -28.93
N ILE A 249 -0.25 5.03 -30.26
CA ILE A 249 -0.70 6.00 -31.25
C ILE A 249 -2.22 6.13 -31.20
N VAL A 250 -2.94 4.99 -31.25
CA VAL A 250 -4.40 4.95 -31.20
C VAL A 250 -4.89 5.59 -29.91
N GLU A 251 -4.33 5.21 -28.77
CA GLU A 251 -4.71 5.69 -27.45
C GLU A 251 -4.62 7.22 -27.35
N ARG A 252 -3.53 7.83 -27.86
CA ARG A 252 -3.37 9.30 -27.87
C ARG A 252 -4.38 9.99 -28.77
N LEU A 253 -4.68 9.41 -29.94
CA LEU A 253 -5.68 9.96 -30.86
C LEU A 253 -7.09 9.87 -30.27
N VAL A 254 -7.42 8.74 -29.66
CA VAL A 254 -8.70 8.50 -28.98
C VAL A 254 -8.91 9.51 -27.86
N GLN A 255 -7.91 9.71 -26.99
CA GLN A 255 -7.98 10.69 -25.90
C GLN A 255 -8.28 12.11 -26.41
N ARG A 256 -7.63 12.52 -27.51
CA ARG A 256 -7.83 13.85 -28.10
C ARG A 256 -9.18 13.98 -28.79
N MET A 257 -9.62 12.95 -29.50
CA MET A 257 -10.95 12.94 -30.09
C MET A 257 -12.04 12.99 -29.03
N ALA A 258 -11.90 12.23 -27.94
CA ALA A 258 -12.81 12.29 -26.81
C ALA A 258 -12.82 13.70 -26.20
N ALA A 259 -11.65 14.32 -25.99
CA ALA A 259 -11.56 15.70 -25.50
C ALA A 259 -12.27 16.70 -26.44
N MET A 260 -12.05 16.60 -27.76
CA MET A 260 -12.73 17.46 -28.74
C MET A 260 -14.25 17.25 -28.72
N GLN A 261 -14.73 16.01 -28.60
CA GLN A 261 -16.15 15.73 -28.52
C GLN A 261 -16.77 16.23 -27.22
N SER A 262 -16.11 16.04 -26.08
CA SER A 262 -16.54 16.61 -24.80
C SER A 262 -16.60 18.14 -24.88
N LEU A 263 -15.63 18.78 -25.55
CA LEU A 263 -15.65 20.22 -25.81
C LEU A 263 -16.87 20.61 -26.65
N LEU A 264 -17.08 19.99 -27.80
CA LEU A 264 -18.23 20.25 -28.67
C LEU A 264 -19.55 20.02 -27.93
N ALA A 265 -19.64 18.98 -27.11
CA ALA A 265 -20.84 18.66 -26.34
C ALA A 265 -21.10 19.66 -25.20
N SER A 266 -20.06 20.36 -24.72
CA SER A 266 -20.16 21.45 -23.75
C SER A 266 -20.51 22.81 -24.39
N MET A 267 -20.32 22.96 -25.69
CA MET A 267 -20.60 24.19 -26.44
C MET A 267 -22.07 24.34 -26.85
N THR A 268 -22.51 25.59 -26.98
CA THR A 268 -23.84 25.89 -27.57
C THR A 268 -23.90 25.49 -29.05
N PRO A 269 -25.11 25.26 -29.62
CA PRO A 269 -25.25 24.99 -31.06
C PRO A 269 -24.60 26.06 -31.94
N GLN A 270 -24.74 27.33 -31.58
CA GLN A 270 -24.14 28.46 -32.32
C GLN A 270 -22.61 28.40 -32.29
N GLN A 271 -22.00 28.19 -31.12
CA GLN A 271 -20.53 28.12 -31.01
C GLN A 271 -19.93 26.93 -31.76
N ARG A 272 -20.66 25.81 -31.85
CA ARG A 272 -20.24 24.66 -32.67
C ARG A 272 -20.23 25.00 -34.15
N GLU A 273 -21.23 25.76 -34.61
CA GLU A 273 -21.29 26.26 -35.99
C GLU A 273 -20.15 27.25 -36.26
N GLU A 274 -19.90 28.19 -35.35
CA GLU A 274 -18.78 29.14 -35.43
C GLU A 274 -17.42 28.44 -35.51
N LEU A 275 -17.19 27.41 -34.69
CA LEU A 275 -15.96 26.62 -34.73
C LEU A 275 -15.83 25.85 -36.04
N GLY A 276 -16.90 25.21 -36.53
CA GLY A 276 -16.92 24.51 -37.81
C GLY A 276 -16.60 25.45 -38.98
N SER A 277 -17.27 26.59 -39.02
CA SER A 277 -17.05 27.66 -40.00
C SER A 277 -15.61 28.16 -40.03
N MET A 278 -14.98 28.29 -38.86
CA MET A 278 -13.58 28.71 -38.70
C MET A 278 -12.61 27.62 -39.17
N MET A 279 -12.84 26.35 -38.80
CA MET A 279 -12.04 25.22 -39.30
C MET A 279 -12.11 25.14 -40.83
N ASP A 280 -13.31 25.36 -41.40
CA ASP A 280 -13.52 25.41 -42.85
C ASP A 280 -12.84 26.61 -43.52
N ALA A 281 -12.67 27.74 -42.83
CA ALA A 281 -11.96 28.88 -43.38
C ALA A 281 -10.43 28.65 -43.41
N LEU A 282 -9.90 27.93 -42.42
CA LEU A 282 -8.47 27.72 -42.19
C LEU A 282 -7.88 26.54 -42.99
N LEU A 283 -8.61 25.43 -43.14
CA LEU A 283 -8.14 24.24 -43.83
C LEU A 283 -8.18 24.43 -45.35
N ARG A 284 -7.08 24.94 -45.94
CA ARG A 284 -6.93 25.29 -47.37
C ARG A 284 -7.15 24.14 -48.39
N ASP A 285 -7.32 22.89 -47.95
CA ASP A 285 -7.32 21.69 -48.81
C ASP A 285 -8.50 20.74 -48.52
N ASP A 286 -9.46 20.65 -49.45
CA ASP A 286 -10.66 19.81 -49.36
C ASP A 286 -10.34 18.33 -49.17
N ARG A 287 -9.20 17.87 -49.71
CA ARG A 287 -8.85 16.46 -49.66
C ARG A 287 -8.27 16.08 -48.30
N LEU A 288 -7.53 16.97 -47.64
CA LEU A 288 -7.09 16.73 -46.25
C LEU A 288 -8.31 16.63 -45.33
N ARG A 289 -9.35 17.45 -45.54
CA ARG A 289 -10.60 17.34 -44.77
C ARG A 289 -11.26 15.97 -44.93
N TRP A 290 -11.31 15.46 -46.15
CA TRP A 290 -11.84 14.12 -46.41
C TRP A 290 -11.00 13.03 -45.73
N ASP A 291 -9.67 13.11 -45.85
CA ASP A 291 -8.74 12.17 -45.20
C ASP A 291 -8.94 12.18 -43.67
N LEU A 292 -9.14 13.35 -43.04
CA LEU A 292 -9.41 13.49 -41.60
C LEU A 292 -10.77 12.93 -41.18
N ALA A 293 -11.84 13.20 -41.94
CA ALA A 293 -13.18 12.69 -41.65
C ALA A 293 -13.22 11.15 -41.69
N GLN A 294 -12.50 10.55 -42.64
CA GLN A 294 -12.34 9.10 -42.74
C GLN A 294 -11.56 8.52 -41.55
N LEU A 295 -10.51 9.22 -41.08
CA LEU A 295 -9.74 8.79 -39.90
C LEU A 295 -10.62 8.79 -38.65
N ALA A 296 -11.39 9.86 -38.44
CA ALA A 296 -12.31 9.97 -37.32
C ALA A 296 -13.36 8.85 -37.32
N SER A 297 -13.95 8.54 -38.48
CA SER A 297 -14.92 7.44 -38.61
C SER A 297 -14.31 6.07 -38.34
N THR A 298 -13.05 5.85 -38.75
CA THR A 298 -12.32 4.61 -38.51
C THR A 298 -12.05 4.41 -37.01
N LEU A 299 -11.64 5.47 -36.31
CA LEU A 299 -11.36 5.44 -34.87
C LEU A 299 -12.64 5.26 -34.04
N ASP A 300 -13.75 5.87 -34.45
CA ASP A 300 -15.05 5.69 -33.79
C ASP A 300 -15.52 4.22 -33.82
N GLN A 301 -15.31 3.52 -34.95
CA GLN A 301 -15.63 2.09 -35.09
C GLN A 301 -14.72 1.18 -34.25
N LEU A 302 -13.51 1.63 -33.91
CA LEU A 302 -12.56 0.86 -33.09
C LEU A 302 -12.83 0.98 -31.58
N LEU A 303 -13.74 1.86 -31.14
CA LEU A 303 -13.99 2.14 -29.73
C LEU A 303 -15.33 1.56 -29.23
N PRO A 304 -15.32 0.48 -28.43
CA PRO A 304 -16.52 0.01 -27.74
C PRO A 304 -16.87 0.95 -26.58
N GLY A 305 -17.92 1.77 -26.74
CA GLY A 305 -18.43 2.65 -25.67
C GLY A 305 -18.63 4.12 -26.06
N GLY A 306 -18.21 4.52 -27.27
CA GLY A 306 -18.35 5.90 -27.75
C GLY A 306 -17.28 6.86 -27.21
N LEU A 307 -17.26 8.07 -27.76
CA LEU A 307 -16.23 9.08 -27.53
C LEU A 307 -16.63 10.07 -26.42
N GLY A 308 -16.65 9.58 -25.17
CA GLY A 308 -16.66 10.38 -23.95
C GLY A 308 -18.02 10.93 -23.48
N GLU A 309 -18.13 11.18 -22.16
CA GLU A 309 -19.30 11.82 -21.55
C GLU A 309 -19.21 13.36 -21.60
N ARG A 310 -20.36 14.03 -21.37
CA ARG A 310 -20.41 15.47 -21.19
C ARG A 310 -19.78 15.85 -19.86
N VAL A 311 -18.72 16.64 -19.92
CA VAL A 311 -18.08 17.21 -18.73
C VAL A 311 -18.54 18.65 -18.54
N ALA A 312 -19.18 18.94 -17.41
CA ALA A 312 -19.58 20.28 -17.03
C ALA A 312 -18.46 20.98 -16.25
N PHE A 313 -18.04 22.13 -16.75
CA PHE A 313 -17.08 23.02 -16.09
C PHE A 313 -17.85 24.11 -15.35
N ALA A 314 -17.54 24.35 -14.08
CA ALA A 314 -18.27 25.26 -13.19
C ALA A 314 -17.46 26.51 -12.80
N GLY A 315 -16.23 26.63 -13.31
CA GLY A 315 -15.32 27.70 -12.92
C GLY A 315 -15.57 29.05 -13.55
N SER A 316 -14.63 29.96 -13.31
CA SER A 316 -14.73 31.37 -13.72
C SER A 316 -13.66 31.78 -14.74
N GLU A 317 -12.54 31.07 -14.81
CA GLU A 317 -11.44 31.37 -15.71
C GLU A 317 -11.74 30.83 -17.12
N SER A 318 -11.83 31.72 -18.11
CA SER A 318 -12.04 31.34 -19.51
C SER A 318 -10.76 30.79 -20.13
N LEU A 319 -10.88 29.66 -20.81
CA LEU A 319 -9.80 29.03 -21.57
C LEU A 319 -9.92 29.36 -23.05
N SER A 320 -8.78 29.50 -23.72
CA SER A 320 -8.67 29.46 -25.18
C SER A 320 -8.94 28.04 -25.71
N LEU A 321 -9.09 27.88 -27.02
CA LEU A 321 -9.34 26.57 -27.65
C LEU A 321 -8.30 25.52 -27.31
N ASP A 322 -7.03 25.89 -27.44
CA ASP A 322 -5.91 25.02 -27.08
C ASP A 322 -5.89 24.72 -25.58
N GLY A 323 -6.08 25.73 -24.73
CA GLY A 323 -6.13 25.56 -23.27
C GLY A 323 -7.25 24.61 -22.83
N ALA A 324 -8.44 24.75 -23.41
CA ALA A 324 -9.60 23.89 -23.16
C ALA A 324 -9.34 22.43 -23.52
N LEU A 325 -8.80 22.18 -24.72
CA LEU A 325 -8.47 20.84 -25.18
C LEU A 325 -7.38 20.19 -24.32
N GLN A 326 -6.34 20.94 -23.95
CA GLN A 326 -5.29 20.47 -23.05
C GLN A 326 -5.85 20.06 -21.68
N GLN A 327 -6.74 20.87 -21.09
CA GLN A 327 -7.36 20.52 -19.81
C GLN A 327 -8.27 19.29 -19.92
N LEU A 328 -9.01 19.12 -21.01
CA LEU A 328 -9.85 17.94 -21.24
C LEU A 328 -9.03 16.66 -21.45
N VAL A 329 -7.92 16.73 -22.18
CA VAL A 329 -6.97 15.60 -22.30
C VAL A 329 -6.39 15.26 -20.93
N ARG A 330 -5.98 16.27 -20.15
CA ARG A 330 -5.49 16.08 -18.78
C ARG A 330 -6.55 15.42 -17.89
N LEU A 331 -7.80 15.83 -18.00
CA LEU A 331 -8.93 15.27 -17.26
C LEU A 331 -9.11 13.79 -17.58
N GLY A 332 -9.12 13.41 -18.87
CA GLY A 332 -9.24 12.01 -19.28
C GLY A 332 -8.05 11.14 -18.83
N ARG A 333 -6.86 11.72 -18.66
CA ARG A 333 -5.72 11.03 -18.05
C ARG A 333 -5.92 10.80 -16.55
N LEU A 334 -6.44 11.79 -15.82
CA LEU A 334 -6.79 11.64 -14.40
C LEU A 334 -7.83 10.54 -14.18
N ASP A 335 -8.91 10.54 -14.97
CA ASP A 335 -10.01 9.58 -14.85
C ASP A 335 -9.51 8.15 -15.11
N ARG A 336 -8.75 7.93 -16.20
CA ARG A 336 -8.19 6.60 -16.50
C ARG A 336 -7.21 6.11 -15.46
N LEU A 337 -6.34 6.98 -14.95
CA LEU A 337 -5.40 6.57 -13.91
C LEU A 337 -6.13 6.22 -12.61
N ALA A 338 -7.21 6.95 -12.28
CA ALA A 338 -8.06 6.61 -11.13
C ALA A 338 -8.72 5.24 -11.32
N ASP A 339 -9.29 4.96 -12.50
CA ASP A 339 -9.89 3.66 -12.84
C ASP A 339 -8.84 2.53 -12.79
N GLN A 340 -7.63 2.76 -13.32
CA GLN A 340 -6.54 1.80 -13.25
C GLN A 340 -6.15 1.47 -11.81
N LEU A 341 -6.06 2.48 -10.94
CA LEU A 341 -5.74 2.28 -9.52
C LEU A 341 -6.87 1.56 -8.77
N ASP A 342 -8.14 1.83 -9.10
CA ASP A 342 -9.29 1.15 -8.49
C ASP A 342 -9.34 -0.34 -8.89
N LEU A 343 -9.06 -0.64 -10.17
CA LEU A 343 -8.95 -2.00 -10.69
C LEU A 343 -7.65 -2.71 -10.29
N ALA A 344 -6.66 -1.98 -9.79
CA ALA A 344 -5.35 -2.48 -9.34
C ALA A 344 -5.33 -2.94 -7.87
N GLY A 345 -6.47 -3.39 -7.33
CA GLY A 345 -6.51 -4.07 -6.04
C GLY A 345 -5.65 -5.34 -5.97
N ASP A 346 -5.20 -5.87 -7.12
CA ASP A 346 -4.26 -6.99 -7.19
C ASP A 346 -2.81 -6.56 -7.40
N THR A 347 -1.91 -7.20 -6.66
CA THR A 347 -0.45 -6.94 -6.70
C THR A 347 0.17 -7.09 -8.09
N GLY A 348 -0.43 -7.91 -8.96
CA GLY A 348 -0.01 -8.08 -10.34
C GLY A 348 -0.27 -6.84 -11.19
N ARG A 349 -1.52 -6.36 -11.21
CA ARG A 349 -1.94 -5.19 -11.99
C ARG A 349 -1.36 -3.88 -11.46
N LEU A 350 -1.14 -3.79 -10.16
CA LEU A 350 -0.52 -2.61 -9.56
C LEU A 350 0.87 -2.30 -10.14
N ARG A 351 1.61 -3.31 -10.59
CA ARG A 351 2.92 -3.13 -11.24
C ARG A 351 2.85 -2.57 -12.66
N GLU A 352 1.69 -2.67 -13.31
CA GLU A 352 1.47 -2.21 -14.67
C GLU A 352 1.13 -0.71 -14.72
N VAL A 353 0.77 -0.11 -13.58
CA VAL A 353 0.45 1.32 -13.49
C VAL A 353 1.71 2.17 -13.67
N ASP A 354 1.64 3.14 -14.59
CA ASP A 354 2.76 4.02 -14.94
C ASP A 354 3.01 5.11 -13.88
N ALA A 355 4.12 4.98 -13.15
CA ALA A 355 4.54 5.97 -12.16
C ALA A 355 4.99 7.31 -12.79
N ALA A 356 5.44 7.32 -14.05
CA ALA A 356 5.80 8.55 -14.74
C ALA A 356 4.58 9.39 -15.08
N GLU A 357 3.46 8.75 -15.44
CA GLU A 357 2.19 9.44 -15.65
C GLU A 357 1.64 10.03 -14.34
N LEU A 358 1.71 9.27 -13.24
CA LEU A 358 1.33 9.77 -11.92
C LEU A 358 2.20 10.96 -11.48
N TRP A 359 3.49 10.94 -11.80
CA TRP A 359 4.43 12.05 -11.54
C TRP A 359 4.02 13.32 -12.30
N ASP A 360 3.65 13.21 -13.57
CA ASP A 360 3.22 14.34 -14.40
C ASP A 360 1.90 14.96 -13.90
N LEU A 361 0.97 14.13 -13.40
CA LEU A 361 -0.36 14.58 -12.98
C LEU A 361 -0.42 15.11 -11.55
N LEU A 362 0.22 14.41 -10.60
CA LEU A 362 0.14 14.67 -9.15
C LEU A 362 1.49 15.02 -8.49
N GLY A 363 2.60 14.97 -9.23
CA GLY A 363 3.93 15.32 -8.73
C GLY A 363 4.72 14.17 -8.11
N ALA A 364 5.94 14.50 -7.65
CA ALA A 364 6.94 13.53 -7.21
C ALA A 364 6.53 12.68 -6.01
N GLU A 365 5.85 13.27 -5.03
CA GLU A 365 5.41 12.57 -3.81
C GLU A 365 4.49 11.39 -4.14
N SER A 366 3.48 11.61 -4.99
CA SER A 366 2.51 10.56 -5.36
C SER A 366 3.16 9.44 -6.19
N ALA A 367 4.14 9.77 -7.03
CA ALA A 367 4.90 8.76 -7.78
C ALA A 367 5.79 7.91 -6.86
N ASP A 368 6.44 8.53 -5.87
CA ASP A 368 7.20 7.81 -4.85
C ASP A 368 6.28 6.91 -3.99
N ASP A 369 5.08 7.39 -3.64
CA ASP A 369 4.07 6.61 -2.91
C ASP A 369 3.64 5.35 -3.70
N LEU A 370 3.36 5.48 -5.01
CA LEU A 370 3.03 4.34 -5.87
C LEU A 370 4.20 3.35 -5.98
N ALA A 371 5.43 3.86 -6.14
CA ALA A 371 6.62 3.02 -6.19
C ALA A 371 6.84 2.26 -4.88
N ALA A 372 6.54 2.89 -3.73
CA ALA A 372 6.58 2.24 -2.43
C ALA A 372 5.58 1.08 -2.36
N LEU A 373 4.32 1.31 -2.78
CA LEU A 373 3.27 0.29 -2.84
C LEU A 373 3.64 -0.89 -3.78
N GLN A 374 4.12 -0.60 -4.99
CA GLN A 374 4.56 -1.61 -5.96
C GLN A 374 5.72 -2.49 -5.43
N SER A 375 6.51 -1.96 -4.49
CA SER A 375 7.66 -2.67 -3.91
C SER A 375 7.32 -3.56 -2.71
N VAL A 376 6.14 -3.43 -2.08
CA VAL A 376 5.77 -4.12 -0.84
C VAL A 376 5.89 -5.64 -0.97
N ALA A 377 5.24 -6.24 -1.98
CA ALA A 377 5.26 -7.68 -2.20
C ALA A 377 6.70 -8.20 -2.44
N ARG A 378 7.48 -7.47 -3.24
CA ARG A 378 8.88 -7.82 -3.54
C ARG A 378 9.75 -7.77 -2.29
N ARG A 379 9.61 -6.75 -1.44
CA ARG A 379 10.38 -6.62 -0.18
C ARG A 379 10.11 -7.78 0.77
N LEU A 380 8.86 -8.23 0.87
CA LEU A 380 8.49 -9.38 1.71
C LEU A 380 9.08 -10.70 1.16
N GLU A 381 9.10 -10.87 -0.17
CA GLU A 381 9.72 -12.01 -0.85
C GLU A 381 11.26 -12.01 -0.68
N GLU A 382 11.91 -10.87 -0.92
CA GLU A 382 13.38 -10.69 -0.79
C GLU A 382 13.88 -10.93 0.63
N ALA A 383 13.11 -10.51 1.64
CA ALA A 383 13.41 -10.77 3.05
C ALA A 383 13.19 -12.24 3.46
N GLY A 384 12.60 -13.05 2.57
CA GLY A 384 12.28 -14.45 2.80
C GLY A 384 11.16 -14.66 3.82
N HIS A 385 10.25 -13.69 3.98
CA HIS A 385 9.07 -13.84 4.84
C HIS A 385 7.93 -14.53 4.11
N VAL A 386 7.76 -14.24 2.82
CA VAL A 386 6.74 -14.84 1.96
C VAL A 386 7.40 -15.52 0.77
N GLN A 387 6.72 -16.51 0.20
CA GLN A 387 7.15 -17.21 -1.00
C GLN A 387 5.97 -17.33 -1.96
N ARG A 388 6.22 -17.11 -3.24
CA ARG A 388 5.22 -17.31 -4.30
C ARG A 388 5.13 -18.79 -4.65
N ARG A 389 3.94 -19.37 -4.56
CA ARG A 389 3.61 -20.73 -5.01
C ARG A 389 2.45 -20.67 -6.00
N GLY A 390 2.78 -20.84 -7.29
CA GLY A 390 1.82 -20.58 -8.37
C GLY A 390 1.42 -19.11 -8.36
N ASP A 391 0.11 -18.84 -8.40
CA ASP A 391 -0.43 -17.47 -8.39
C ASP A 391 -0.62 -16.88 -6.98
N LYS A 392 -0.38 -17.66 -5.92
CA LYS A 392 -0.63 -17.23 -4.53
C LYS A 392 0.65 -16.97 -3.75
N LEU A 393 0.60 -15.99 -2.85
CA LEU A 393 1.64 -15.77 -1.84
C LEU A 393 1.35 -16.60 -0.60
N GLU A 394 2.35 -17.34 -0.13
CA GLU A 394 2.28 -18.10 1.12
C GLU A 394 3.34 -17.61 2.13
N LEU A 395 2.99 -17.67 3.42
CA LEU A 395 3.95 -17.40 4.50
C LEU A 395 4.98 -18.51 4.59
N THR A 396 6.26 -18.12 4.61
CA THR A 396 7.35 -19.06 4.90
C THR A 396 7.42 -19.38 6.40
N PRO A 397 8.10 -20.46 6.80
CA PRO A 397 8.37 -20.74 8.22
C PRO A 397 9.07 -19.58 8.95
N ARG A 398 9.89 -18.80 8.23
CA ARG A 398 10.56 -17.60 8.77
C ARG A 398 9.57 -16.46 8.98
N GLY A 399 8.65 -16.24 8.03
CA GLY A 399 7.55 -15.29 8.16
C GLY A 399 6.64 -15.60 9.35
N THR A 400 6.20 -16.85 9.48
CA THR A 400 5.36 -17.30 10.61
C THR A 400 6.04 -17.08 11.97
N ARG A 401 7.33 -17.42 12.08
CA ARG A 401 8.10 -17.17 13.32
C ARG A 401 8.21 -15.68 13.63
N ARG A 402 8.39 -14.84 12.61
CA ARG A 402 8.53 -13.40 12.78
C ARG A 402 7.23 -12.75 13.23
N ILE A 403 6.10 -13.16 12.65
CA ILE A 403 4.75 -12.81 13.13
C ILE A 403 4.61 -13.16 14.61
N GLY A 404 4.93 -14.40 15.00
CA GLY A 404 4.82 -14.83 16.39
C GLY A 404 5.70 -14.05 17.37
N GLN A 405 6.91 -13.69 16.95
CA GLN A 405 7.79 -12.82 17.73
C GLN A 405 7.22 -11.40 17.87
N GLY A 406 6.62 -10.85 16.80
CA GLY A 406 5.96 -9.55 16.82
C GLY A 406 4.79 -9.51 17.80
N VAL A 407 3.96 -10.56 17.85
CA VAL A 407 2.86 -10.71 18.82
C VAL A 407 3.41 -10.82 20.25
N LEU A 408 4.48 -11.58 20.45
CA LEU A 408 5.13 -11.72 21.77
C LEU A 408 5.66 -10.37 22.27
N ASP A 409 6.35 -9.62 21.40
CA ASP A 409 6.89 -8.29 21.72
C ASP A 409 5.78 -7.29 22.03
N GLU A 410 4.66 -7.33 21.29
CA GLU A 410 3.49 -6.50 21.55
C GLU A 410 2.90 -6.76 22.94
N LEU A 411 2.67 -8.03 23.30
CA LEU A 411 2.13 -8.43 24.60
C LEU A 411 3.08 -8.04 25.75
N PHE A 412 4.40 -8.21 25.60
CA PHE A 412 5.36 -7.78 26.61
C PHE A 412 5.51 -6.26 26.72
N THR A 413 5.36 -5.53 25.62
CA THR A 413 5.43 -4.07 25.63
C THR A 413 4.25 -3.47 26.40
N ARG A 414 3.04 -4.03 26.20
CA ARG A 414 1.86 -3.67 27.01
C ARG A 414 2.09 -4.01 28.49
N LEU A 415 2.63 -5.19 28.79
CA LEU A 415 2.96 -5.59 30.15
C LEU A 415 3.94 -4.62 30.86
N ARG A 416 4.94 -4.10 30.15
CA ARG A 416 5.91 -3.15 30.71
C ARG A 416 5.30 -1.78 31.03
N LYS A 417 4.26 -1.37 30.31
CA LYS A 417 3.54 -0.11 30.61
C LYS A 417 2.70 -0.21 31.89
N ASP A 418 2.34 -1.42 32.31
CA ASP A 418 1.41 -1.71 33.42
C ASP A 418 2.09 -2.21 34.73
N THR A 419 3.40 -2.00 34.91
CA THR A 419 4.22 -2.69 35.93
C THR A 419 3.60 -2.75 37.35
N PHE A 420 3.24 -3.97 37.79
CA PHE A 420 3.13 -4.37 39.20
C PHE A 420 4.53 -4.66 39.78
N GLY A 421 4.75 -4.18 41.01
CA GLY A 421 6.05 -4.11 41.69
C GLY A 421 6.78 -5.44 41.93
N ALA A 422 8.09 -5.29 42.12
CA ALA A 422 9.11 -6.31 42.19
C ALA A 422 9.03 -7.26 43.40
N HIS A 423 9.43 -8.52 43.20
CA HIS A 423 9.88 -9.39 44.28
C HIS A 423 11.17 -10.12 43.90
N PRO A 424 12.33 -9.77 44.48
CA PRO A 424 13.50 -10.62 44.47
C PRO A 424 13.35 -11.65 45.59
N THR A 425 13.61 -12.94 45.33
CA THR A 425 14.12 -13.82 46.38
C THR A 425 15.00 -14.93 45.80
N HIS A 426 16.09 -15.16 46.53
CA HIS A 426 17.05 -16.26 46.45
C HIS A 426 16.47 -17.55 47.05
N ALA A 427 16.74 -18.69 46.43
CA ALA A 427 16.81 -19.99 47.11
C ALA A 427 17.61 -21.01 46.27
N ARG A 428 18.35 -21.90 46.96
CA ARG A 428 19.26 -22.92 46.42
C ARG A 428 18.67 -24.31 46.65
N GLY A 429 18.72 -25.18 45.63
CA GLY A 429 18.35 -26.59 45.68
C GLY A 429 19.49 -27.51 45.21
N VAL A 430 19.45 -28.77 45.66
CA VAL A 430 20.53 -29.76 45.53
C VAL A 430 20.26 -30.71 44.35
N GLY A 431 21.04 -30.57 43.28
CA GLY A 431 21.22 -31.61 42.25
C GLY A 431 20.95 -31.16 40.80
N GLY A 432 21.97 -31.25 39.93
CA GLY A 432 21.82 -31.31 38.47
C GLY A 432 22.53 -30.23 37.62
N GLU A 433 23.35 -30.69 36.66
CA GLU A 433 24.14 -30.02 35.59
C GLU A 433 24.88 -28.69 35.87
N VAL A 434 26.16 -28.69 35.49
CA VAL A 434 27.21 -27.74 35.85
C VAL A 434 27.19 -26.49 34.97
N GLU A 435 27.00 -25.31 35.56
CA GLU A 435 27.33 -24.02 34.92
C GLU A 435 28.86 -23.76 34.98
N GLU A 436 29.43 -23.02 34.02
CA GLU A 436 30.85 -22.60 34.04
C GLU A 436 31.15 -21.53 35.11
N SER A 437 30.12 -21.05 35.81
CA SER A 437 30.27 -20.12 36.92
C SER A 437 30.45 -20.89 38.24
N SER A 438 31.49 -20.54 38.98
CA SER A 438 31.84 -21.19 40.25
C SER A 438 31.77 -20.23 41.43
N LEU A 439 31.32 -20.76 42.56
CA LEU A 439 31.10 -20.04 43.82
C LEU A 439 32.04 -20.58 44.91
N PRO A 440 32.40 -19.79 45.93
CA PRO A 440 33.13 -20.30 47.08
C PRO A 440 32.34 -21.41 47.79
N TYR A 441 33.02 -22.50 48.13
CA TYR A 441 32.43 -23.61 48.87
C TYR A 441 32.00 -23.18 50.28
N ALA A 442 30.79 -23.59 50.68
CA ALA A 442 30.30 -23.46 52.04
C ALA A 442 29.91 -24.83 52.60
N PHE A 443 30.19 -25.04 53.89
CA PHE A 443 29.90 -26.29 54.58
C PHE A 443 28.41 -26.64 54.47
N GLY A 444 28.11 -27.85 53.96
CA GLY A 444 26.75 -28.33 53.70
C GLY A 444 26.27 -28.25 52.23
N GLN A 445 27.06 -27.67 51.32
CA GLN A 445 26.75 -27.69 49.88
C GLN A 445 27.20 -28.98 49.18
N PRO A 446 26.54 -29.39 48.07
CA PRO A 446 27.01 -30.47 47.22
C PRO A 446 28.42 -30.20 46.70
N PHE A 447 29.33 -31.18 46.83
CA PHE A 447 30.74 -31.02 46.53
C PHE A 447 31.06 -31.23 45.04
N HIS A 448 30.47 -30.41 44.17
CA HIS A 448 30.77 -30.39 42.73
C HIS A 448 31.94 -29.46 42.45
N LEU A 449 33.15 -29.94 42.72
CA LEU A 449 34.37 -29.15 42.69
C LEU A 449 34.74 -28.63 41.28
N ASP A 450 34.96 -27.33 41.15
CA ASP A 450 35.62 -26.71 40.00
C ASP A 450 37.14 -26.79 40.20
N LEU A 451 37.76 -27.84 39.67
CA LEU A 451 39.20 -28.08 39.79
C LEU A 451 40.03 -26.91 39.28
N GLN A 452 39.64 -26.30 38.16
CA GLN A 452 40.43 -25.23 37.52
C GLN A 452 40.44 -23.98 38.39
N ARG A 453 39.28 -23.54 38.89
CA ARG A 453 39.21 -22.36 39.76
C ARG A 453 39.75 -22.62 41.16
N THR A 454 39.54 -23.83 41.69
CA THR A 454 40.11 -24.24 42.99
C THR A 454 41.64 -24.19 42.96
N LEU A 455 42.26 -24.76 41.92
CA LEU A 455 43.71 -24.71 41.75
C LEU A 455 44.19 -23.28 41.50
N SER A 456 43.45 -22.48 40.72
CA SER A 456 43.76 -21.06 40.51
C SER A 456 43.75 -20.26 41.82
N ASN A 457 42.76 -20.48 42.68
CA ASN A 457 42.66 -19.83 43.99
C ASN A 457 43.86 -20.20 44.88
N ALA A 458 44.20 -21.50 44.93
CA ALA A 458 45.33 -22.00 45.71
C ALA A 458 46.68 -21.43 45.23
N VAL A 459 46.89 -21.35 43.91
CA VAL A 459 48.09 -20.75 43.30
C VAL A 459 48.17 -19.26 43.60
N VAL A 460 47.07 -18.52 43.43
CA VAL A 460 47.03 -17.07 43.72
C VAL A 460 47.30 -16.80 45.20
N ARG A 461 46.75 -17.61 46.10
CA ARG A 461 47.01 -17.50 47.55
C ARG A 461 48.49 -17.77 47.86
N GLU A 462 49.07 -18.85 47.36
CA GLU A 462 50.50 -19.16 47.60
C GLU A 462 51.44 -18.12 46.96
N ALA A 463 51.11 -17.61 45.77
CA ALA A 463 51.84 -16.52 45.12
C ALA A 463 51.77 -15.22 45.94
N SER A 464 50.61 -14.92 46.55
CA SER A 464 50.43 -13.75 47.41
C SER A 464 51.16 -13.92 48.75
N ALA A 465 51.17 -15.13 49.33
CA ALA A 465 51.87 -15.44 50.56
C ALA A 465 53.41 -15.44 50.39
N SER A 466 53.90 -15.77 49.19
CA SER A 466 55.33 -15.79 48.86
C SER A 466 55.91 -14.41 48.53
N HIS A 467 55.10 -13.39 48.23
CA HIS A 467 55.56 -12.00 48.05
C HIS A 467 56.04 -11.34 49.37
N GLY A 468 55.67 -11.88 50.53
CA GLY A 468 56.10 -11.36 51.85
C GLY A 468 57.37 -11.97 52.42
N ARG A 469 57.86 -13.09 51.85
CA ARG A 469 59.10 -13.76 52.29
C ARG A 469 59.88 -14.17 51.05
N GLY A 470 60.98 -13.47 50.76
CA GLY A 470 61.87 -13.69 49.63
C GLY A 470 62.45 -15.11 49.56
N ARG A 471 61.65 -16.07 49.12
CA ARG A 471 62.01 -17.49 48.99
C ARG A 471 62.44 -17.73 47.55
N ARG A 472 63.75 -17.84 47.34
CA ARG A 472 64.35 -18.28 46.08
C ARG A 472 63.79 -19.66 45.71
N VAL A 473 63.14 -19.77 44.56
CA VAL A 473 62.66 -21.04 44.01
C VAL A 473 63.85 -21.75 43.35
N SER A 474 64.40 -22.76 44.03
CA SER A 474 65.37 -23.69 43.46
C SER A 474 64.65 -24.98 43.08
N GLY A 475 64.45 -25.19 41.78
CA GLY A 475 64.49 -26.48 41.06
C GLY A 475 63.59 -27.67 41.46
N HIS A 476 62.85 -27.68 42.56
CA HIS A 476 62.13 -28.87 43.01
C HIS A 476 60.70 -28.54 43.48
N ALA A 477 59.74 -29.24 42.87
CA ALA A 477 58.31 -29.36 43.19
C ALA A 477 57.67 -28.20 43.98
N VAL A 478 56.88 -27.36 43.30
CA VAL A 478 55.95 -26.46 43.97
C VAL A 478 54.90 -27.32 44.69
N SER A 479 55.00 -27.43 46.01
CA SER A 479 54.01 -28.12 46.84
C SER A 479 52.79 -27.22 47.00
N LEU A 480 51.80 -27.37 46.12
CA LEU A 480 50.51 -26.69 46.26
C LEU A 480 49.74 -27.29 47.42
N THR A 481 49.52 -26.51 48.48
CA THR A 481 48.66 -26.90 49.60
C THR A 481 47.24 -26.42 49.31
N LEU A 482 46.22 -27.26 49.42
CA LEU A 482 44.82 -26.85 49.27
C LEU A 482 44.20 -26.59 50.64
N GLU A 483 43.54 -25.44 50.83
CA GLU A 483 42.74 -25.13 52.03
C GLU A 483 41.25 -25.04 51.68
N PRO A 484 40.35 -25.19 52.67
CA PRO A 484 38.91 -25.09 52.44
C PRO A 484 38.44 -23.80 51.74
N ALA A 485 39.16 -22.69 51.93
CA ALA A 485 38.87 -21.41 51.30
C ALA A 485 39.17 -21.38 49.78
N ASP A 486 39.97 -22.31 49.27
CA ASP A 486 40.29 -22.40 47.83
C ASP A 486 39.17 -23.07 47.05
N PHE A 487 38.39 -23.94 47.71
CA PHE A 487 37.37 -24.75 47.05
C PHE A 487 36.31 -23.87 46.41
N ALA A 488 36.22 -23.99 45.09
CA ALA A 488 35.15 -23.42 44.30
C ALA A 488 34.24 -24.55 43.84
N VAL A 489 32.94 -24.41 44.03
CA VAL A 489 31.94 -25.37 43.56
C VAL A 489 31.17 -24.79 42.38
N ARG A 490 30.82 -25.64 41.43
CA ARG A 490 29.99 -25.30 40.27
C ARG A 490 28.53 -25.19 40.69
N GLU A 491 27.85 -24.15 40.22
CA GLU A 491 26.41 -23.98 40.43
C GLU A 491 25.66 -25.02 39.57
N THR A 492 24.88 -25.89 40.21
CA THR A 492 23.97 -26.83 39.55
C THR A 492 22.55 -26.25 39.58
N ARG A 493 22.01 -25.90 38.41
CA ARG A 493 20.63 -25.38 38.29
C ARG A 493 19.70 -26.46 37.78
N GLU A 494 18.67 -26.74 38.57
CA GLU A 494 17.59 -27.62 38.13
C GLU A 494 16.74 -26.90 37.08
N VAL A 495 16.82 -27.35 35.83
CA VAL A 495 15.87 -26.96 34.79
C VAL A 495 14.81 -28.05 34.76
N SER A 496 13.75 -27.90 35.55
CA SER A 496 12.58 -28.77 35.41
C SER A 496 11.98 -28.60 34.01
N SER A 497 11.80 -29.71 33.29
CA SER A 497 11.07 -29.76 32.03
C SER A 497 9.58 -29.70 32.32
N ALA A 498 8.84 -28.89 31.55
CA ALA A 498 7.39 -28.79 31.62
C ALA A 498 6.75 -29.24 30.31
N ALA A 499 5.60 -29.91 30.42
CA ALA A 499 4.72 -30.20 29.30
C ALA A 499 3.38 -29.49 29.51
N THR A 500 3.04 -28.63 28.56
CA THR A 500 1.84 -27.79 28.60
C THR A 500 0.94 -28.15 27.43
N VAL A 501 -0.34 -28.41 27.70
CA VAL A 501 -1.38 -28.44 26.67
C VAL A 501 -2.22 -27.17 26.77
N LEU A 502 -2.24 -26.38 25.70
CA LEU A 502 -3.12 -25.24 25.56
C LEU A 502 -4.43 -25.69 24.89
N LEU A 503 -5.52 -25.68 25.66
CA LEU A 503 -6.87 -25.92 25.20
C LEU A 503 -7.54 -24.60 24.80
N VAL A 504 -7.84 -24.45 23.51
CA VAL A 504 -8.50 -23.25 22.95
C VAL A 504 -9.90 -23.59 22.50
N ASP A 505 -10.89 -22.92 23.10
CA ASP A 505 -12.29 -23.01 22.70
C ASP A 505 -12.52 -22.34 21.33
N MET A 506 -13.14 -23.08 20.40
CA MET A 506 -13.52 -22.63 19.05
C MET A 506 -15.03 -22.56 18.84
N SER A 507 -15.81 -22.60 19.93
CA SER A 507 -17.25 -22.46 19.87
C SER A 507 -17.69 -21.13 19.26
N ARG A 508 -18.92 -21.10 18.73
CA ARG A 508 -19.48 -19.91 18.09
C ARG A 508 -19.51 -18.67 19.00
N SER A 509 -19.64 -18.83 20.32
CA SER A 509 -19.61 -17.72 21.28
C SER A 509 -18.25 -17.01 21.29
N MET A 510 -17.16 -17.78 21.23
CA MET A 510 -15.80 -17.24 21.20
C MET A 510 -15.55 -16.33 19.98
N LEU A 511 -16.13 -16.67 18.83
CA LEU A 511 -16.02 -15.85 17.63
C LEU A 511 -16.85 -14.56 17.74
N LEU A 512 -18.13 -14.68 18.11
CA LEU A 512 -19.05 -13.55 18.20
C LEU A 512 -18.58 -12.46 19.18
N ARG A 513 -17.78 -12.84 20.18
CA ARG A 513 -17.22 -11.92 21.19
C ARG A 513 -15.79 -11.46 20.87
N GLY A 514 -15.19 -11.86 19.75
CA GLY A 514 -13.81 -11.54 19.39
C GLY A 514 -12.73 -12.24 20.26
N CYS A 515 -13.15 -13.14 21.14
CA CYS A 515 -12.30 -13.89 22.08
C CYS A 515 -11.33 -14.85 21.39
N PHE A 516 -11.75 -15.44 20.26
CA PHE A 516 -10.94 -16.39 19.50
C PHE A 516 -9.61 -15.78 19.04
N MET A 517 -9.60 -14.50 18.66
CA MET A 517 -8.39 -13.80 18.25
C MET A 517 -7.39 -13.60 19.37
N ALA A 518 -7.88 -13.21 20.55
CA ALA A 518 -7.05 -13.13 21.73
C ALA A 518 -6.40 -14.48 22.05
N ALA A 519 -7.20 -15.56 22.01
CA ALA A 519 -6.71 -16.91 22.29
C ALA A 519 -5.67 -17.39 21.26
N LYS A 520 -5.88 -17.10 19.97
CA LYS A 520 -4.92 -17.42 18.90
C LYS A 520 -3.61 -16.65 19.08
N LYS A 521 -3.66 -15.35 19.42
CA LYS A 521 -2.47 -14.53 19.74
C LYS A 521 -1.70 -15.13 20.92
N VAL A 522 -2.39 -15.53 22.00
CA VAL A 522 -1.78 -16.21 23.15
C VAL A 522 -1.08 -17.50 22.73
N ALA A 523 -1.77 -18.33 21.92
CA ALA A 523 -1.23 -19.62 21.48
C ALA A 523 0.06 -19.45 20.67
N VAL A 524 0.07 -18.52 19.71
CA VAL A 524 1.25 -18.21 18.88
C VAL A 524 2.37 -17.61 19.73
N ALA A 525 2.04 -16.72 20.66
CA ALA A 525 3.02 -16.12 21.58
C ALA A 525 3.67 -17.17 22.49
N LEU A 526 2.87 -18.09 23.06
CA LEU A 526 3.38 -19.18 23.90
C LEU A 526 4.26 -20.17 23.11
N ASP A 527 3.84 -20.57 21.90
CA ASP A 527 4.66 -21.44 21.05
C ASP A 527 6.01 -20.77 20.72
N THR A 528 5.97 -19.48 20.38
CA THR A 528 7.18 -18.70 20.12
C THR A 528 8.04 -18.57 21.37
N LEU A 529 7.46 -18.27 22.53
CA LEU A 529 8.17 -18.13 23.79
C LEU A 529 8.85 -19.45 24.21
N ILE A 530 8.13 -20.57 24.14
CA ILE A 530 8.64 -21.89 24.51
C ILE A 530 9.79 -22.29 23.57
N ARG A 531 9.60 -22.17 22.25
CA ARG A 531 10.66 -22.50 21.28
C ARG A 531 11.92 -21.65 21.42
N THR A 532 11.77 -20.38 21.82
CA THR A 532 12.90 -19.44 21.88
C THR A 532 13.59 -19.39 23.24
N ARG A 533 12.83 -19.48 24.35
CA ARG A 533 13.36 -19.34 25.72
C ARG A 533 13.43 -20.67 26.48
N TYR A 534 12.56 -21.63 26.17
CA TYR A 534 12.41 -22.89 26.90
C TYR A 534 12.38 -24.12 25.97
N PRO A 535 13.44 -24.36 25.17
CA PRO A 535 13.42 -25.38 24.11
C PRO A 535 13.32 -26.83 24.60
N ARG A 536 13.46 -27.06 25.92
CA ARG A 536 13.26 -28.38 26.56
C ARG A 536 11.80 -28.62 27.01
N ASP A 537 10.92 -27.64 26.85
CA ASP A 537 9.50 -27.76 27.20
C ASP A 537 8.67 -28.21 26.00
N ASP A 538 7.65 -29.02 26.28
CA ASP A 538 6.68 -29.47 25.30
C ASP A 538 5.45 -28.56 25.32
N LEU A 539 5.03 -28.09 24.15
CA LEU A 539 3.75 -27.41 23.98
C LEU A 539 2.91 -28.16 22.95
N HIS A 540 1.70 -28.54 23.35
CA HIS A 540 0.66 -29.02 22.45
C HIS A 540 -0.49 -28.03 22.45
N VAL A 541 -1.02 -27.70 21.27
CA VAL A 541 -2.22 -26.87 21.15
C VAL A 541 -3.37 -27.77 20.71
N VAL A 542 -4.44 -27.79 21.50
CA VAL A 542 -5.65 -28.54 21.20
C VAL A 542 -6.80 -27.55 21.10
N VAL A 543 -7.48 -27.56 19.96
CA VAL A 543 -8.70 -26.77 19.79
C VAL A 543 -9.92 -27.65 20.02
N PHE A 544 -10.97 -27.11 20.63
CA PHE A 544 -12.19 -27.85 20.89
C PHE A 544 -13.45 -27.03 20.60
N ALA A 545 -14.41 -27.67 19.97
CA ALA A 545 -15.78 -27.19 19.76
C ALA A 545 -16.73 -28.39 19.92
N TYR A 546 -17.37 -28.87 18.85
CA TYR A 546 -18.13 -30.12 18.87
C TYR A 546 -17.20 -31.34 19.13
N HIS A 547 -16.03 -31.32 18.51
CA HIS A 547 -14.93 -32.26 18.75
C HIS A 547 -13.65 -31.50 19.13
N ALA A 548 -12.67 -32.22 19.68
CA ALA A 548 -11.35 -31.71 20.02
C ALA A 548 -10.32 -32.30 19.06
N ARG A 549 -9.38 -31.48 18.60
CA ARG A 549 -8.28 -31.90 17.72
C ARG A 549 -6.98 -31.19 18.08
N GLU A 550 -5.86 -31.89 17.92
CA GLU A 550 -4.53 -31.29 18.06
C GLU A 550 -4.18 -30.47 16.82
N ILE A 551 -3.70 -29.24 17.03
CA ILE A 551 -3.20 -28.36 15.98
C ILE A 551 -1.68 -28.39 16.02
N ARG A 552 -1.08 -28.67 14.86
CA ARG A 552 0.37 -28.61 14.71
C ARG A 552 0.85 -27.14 14.78
N PRO A 553 2.00 -26.87 15.40
CA PRO A 553 2.53 -25.51 15.57
C PRO A 553 2.55 -24.66 14.29
N GLY A 554 2.95 -25.24 13.15
CA GLY A 554 3.01 -24.52 11.87
C GLY A 554 1.66 -24.13 11.28
N ALA A 555 0.57 -24.79 11.70
CA ALA A 555 -0.79 -24.50 11.24
C ALA A 555 -1.51 -23.47 12.13
N LEU A 556 -0.92 -23.08 13.26
CA LEU A 556 -1.57 -22.24 14.25
C LEU A 556 -1.76 -20.80 13.75
N ALA A 557 -0.78 -20.23 13.06
CA ALA A 557 -0.86 -18.87 12.51
C ALA A 557 -1.88 -18.77 11.37
N THR A 558 -1.99 -19.82 10.56
CA THR A 558 -2.93 -19.91 9.42
C THR A 558 -4.27 -20.53 9.80
N LEU A 559 -4.51 -20.83 11.09
CA LEU A 559 -5.76 -21.44 11.53
C LEU A 559 -6.91 -20.46 11.30
N SER A 560 -7.79 -20.77 10.34
CA SER A 560 -9.04 -20.06 10.10
C SER A 560 -10.20 -20.77 10.80
N TRP A 561 -11.14 -19.99 11.32
CA TRP A 561 -12.37 -20.55 11.88
C TRP A 561 -13.31 -20.94 10.73
N HIS A 562 -13.83 -22.16 10.76
CA HIS A 562 -14.77 -22.65 9.74
C HIS A 562 -16.18 -22.61 10.32
N GLY A 563 -17.08 -21.91 9.62
CA GLY A 563 -18.51 -21.60 9.85
C GLY A 563 -19.42 -22.48 10.71
N TYR A 564 -19.05 -23.73 10.98
CA TYR A 564 -19.96 -24.81 11.32
C TYR A 564 -19.62 -25.56 12.62
N GLU A 565 -18.62 -25.11 13.39
CA GLU A 565 -18.26 -25.74 14.65
C GLU A 565 -19.10 -25.17 15.82
N TYR A 566 -20.13 -25.92 16.24
CA TYR A 566 -21.02 -25.57 17.36
C TYR A 566 -20.70 -26.40 18.61
N GLY A 567 -20.99 -25.84 19.79
CA GLY A 567 -20.85 -26.52 21.08
C GLY A 567 -19.44 -26.48 21.69
N THR A 568 -19.38 -26.80 22.98
CA THR A 568 -18.20 -26.67 23.84
C THR A 568 -17.90 -28.02 24.49
N ASN A 569 -17.19 -28.89 23.79
CA ASN A 569 -16.85 -30.24 24.24
C ASN A 569 -15.54 -30.25 25.06
N LEU A 570 -15.59 -29.57 26.21
CA LEU A 570 -14.44 -29.48 27.11
C LEU A 570 -14.00 -30.85 27.63
N GLN A 571 -14.93 -31.78 27.82
CA GLN A 571 -14.62 -33.16 28.22
C GLN A 571 -13.68 -33.83 27.20
N HIS A 572 -13.97 -33.74 25.91
CA HIS A 572 -13.12 -34.31 24.88
C HIS A 572 -11.76 -33.61 24.80
N GLY A 573 -11.73 -32.28 24.94
CA GLY A 573 -10.48 -31.52 25.01
C GLY A 573 -9.58 -31.98 26.16
N LEU A 574 -10.13 -32.12 27.37
CA LEU A 574 -9.41 -32.62 28.55
C LEU A 574 -8.94 -34.07 28.37
N LEU A 575 -9.77 -34.92 27.76
CA LEU A 575 -9.42 -36.31 27.46
C LEU A 575 -8.21 -36.39 26.53
N LEU A 576 -8.21 -35.63 25.44
CA LEU A 576 -7.11 -35.58 24.48
C LEU A 576 -5.85 -34.97 25.14
N ALA A 577 -5.99 -33.87 25.87
CA ALA A 577 -4.90 -33.23 26.61
C ALA A 577 -4.23 -34.20 27.60
N ARG A 578 -5.02 -34.97 28.36
CA ARG A 578 -4.48 -35.99 29.27
C ARG A 578 -3.72 -37.07 28.51
N GLN A 579 -4.24 -37.55 27.37
CA GLN A 579 -3.55 -38.55 26.56
C GLN A 579 -2.19 -38.05 26.03
N LEU A 580 -2.12 -36.78 25.62
CA LEU A 580 -0.87 -36.15 25.19
C LEU A 580 0.11 -36.00 26.36
N LEU A 581 -0.33 -35.46 27.50
CA LEU A 581 0.54 -35.20 28.65
C LEU A 581 1.05 -36.47 29.34
N VAL A 582 0.28 -37.55 29.36
CA VAL A 582 0.71 -38.83 29.94
C VAL A 582 1.86 -39.45 29.13
N ARG A 583 1.94 -39.16 27.82
CA ARG A 583 3.05 -39.61 26.96
C ARG A 583 4.33 -38.80 27.15
N SER A 584 4.26 -37.58 27.68
CA SER A 584 5.44 -36.75 27.92
C SER A 584 6.21 -37.20 29.18
N HIS A 585 7.53 -37.15 29.10
CA HIS A 585 8.45 -37.44 30.21
C HIS A 585 8.64 -36.24 31.15
N ALA A 586 7.98 -35.11 30.89
CA ALA A 586 8.12 -33.92 31.73
C ALA A 586 7.61 -34.15 33.16
N THR A 587 8.40 -33.68 34.13
CA THR A 587 8.06 -33.71 35.56
C THR A 587 6.82 -32.87 35.88
N ASN A 588 6.67 -31.74 35.19
CA ASN A 588 5.54 -30.83 35.37
C ASN A 588 4.58 -30.96 34.18
N ARG A 589 3.32 -31.29 34.46
CA ARG A 589 2.28 -31.45 33.42
C ARG A 589 1.12 -30.52 33.71
N GLU A 590 0.80 -29.67 32.74
CA GLU A 590 -0.26 -28.69 32.90
C GLU A 590 -1.15 -28.56 31.67
N ILE A 591 -2.40 -28.19 31.93
CA ILE A 591 -3.41 -27.85 30.94
C ILE A 591 -3.80 -26.40 31.19
N VAL A 592 -3.74 -25.58 30.14
CA VAL A 592 -4.26 -24.21 30.15
C VAL A 592 -5.51 -24.18 29.29
N VAL A 593 -6.66 -23.92 29.89
CA VAL A 593 -7.96 -23.84 29.21
C VAL A 593 -8.32 -22.38 28.97
N ILE A 594 -8.63 -22.01 27.74
CA ILE A 594 -9.19 -20.71 27.37
C ILE A 594 -10.60 -20.94 26.83
N THR A 595 -11.61 -20.42 27.51
CA THR A 595 -13.03 -20.62 27.14
C THR A 595 -13.91 -19.45 27.59
N ASP A 596 -15.01 -19.22 26.87
CA ASP A 596 -16.06 -18.27 27.25
C ASP A 596 -17.38 -18.95 27.64
N GLY A 597 -17.45 -20.29 27.56
CA GLY A 597 -18.72 -21.02 27.65
C GLY A 597 -18.69 -22.21 28.60
N GLU A 598 -19.88 -22.61 29.05
CA GLU A 598 -20.08 -23.85 29.79
C GLU A 598 -19.97 -25.07 28.86
N PRO A 599 -19.61 -26.25 29.39
CA PRO A 599 -19.56 -27.46 28.57
C PRO A 599 -20.96 -27.85 28.10
N THR A 600 -21.23 -27.69 26.81
CA THR A 600 -22.52 -27.97 26.15
C THR A 600 -22.51 -29.27 25.35
N ALA A 601 -21.36 -29.93 25.25
CA ALA A 601 -21.20 -31.22 24.60
C ALA A 601 -20.34 -32.18 25.41
N HIS A 602 -20.62 -33.48 25.31
CA HIS A 602 -19.80 -34.56 25.87
C HIS A 602 -19.90 -35.82 25.02
N PHE A 603 -18.90 -36.69 25.10
CA PHE A 603 -18.93 -38.04 24.57
C PHE A 603 -19.63 -39.00 25.53
N GLU A 604 -20.58 -39.75 25.00
CA GLU A 604 -21.29 -40.84 25.68
C GLU A 604 -21.53 -41.98 24.68
N GLY A 605 -21.14 -43.22 25.04
CA GLY A 605 -21.32 -44.37 24.14
C GLY A 605 -20.57 -44.28 22.80
N GLY A 606 -19.54 -43.44 22.69
CA GLY A 606 -18.80 -43.22 21.45
C GLY A 606 -19.42 -42.17 20.51
N GLN A 607 -20.53 -41.56 20.89
CA GLN A 607 -21.18 -40.46 20.16
C GLN A 607 -21.08 -39.15 20.97
N VAL A 608 -21.12 -38.01 20.28
CA VAL A 608 -21.19 -36.70 20.94
C VAL A 608 -22.63 -36.32 21.16
N GLU A 609 -22.99 -36.11 22.42
CA GLU A 609 -24.28 -35.54 22.81
C GLU A 609 -24.10 -34.03 22.97
N PHE A 610 -25.00 -33.24 22.38
CA PHE A 610 -24.99 -31.78 22.47
C PHE A 610 -26.31 -31.26 23.02
N SER A 611 -26.24 -30.34 23.98
CA SER A 611 -27.42 -29.71 24.58
C SER A 611 -27.13 -28.26 25.00
N TYR A 612 -28.05 -27.36 24.68
CA TYR A 612 -28.02 -25.97 25.13
C TYR A 612 -29.41 -25.58 25.67
N PRO A 613 -29.54 -25.21 26.97
CA PRO A 613 -28.51 -25.14 28.00
C PRO A 613 -27.86 -26.49 28.35
N PRO A 614 -26.67 -26.52 28.98
CA PRO A 614 -25.96 -27.77 29.27
C PRO A 614 -26.71 -28.64 30.29
N THR A 615 -26.73 -29.95 30.05
CA THR A 615 -27.37 -30.90 30.97
C THR A 615 -26.49 -31.19 32.20
N GLN A 616 -27.12 -31.61 33.30
CA GLN A 616 -26.42 -32.14 34.47
C GLN A 616 -25.48 -33.31 34.12
N ARG A 617 -25.85 -34.10 33.09
CA ARG A 617 -25.04 -35.21 32.58
C ARG A 617 -23.75 -34.69 31.94
N THR A 618 -23.84 -33.71 31.05
CA THR A 618 -22.69 -33.08 30.37
C THR A 618 -21.69 -32.49 31.37
N VAL A 619 -22.19 -31.77 32.37
CA VAL A 619 -21.36 -31.22 33.46
C VAL A 619 -20.69 -32.34 34.25
N SER A 620 -21.43 -33.39 34.61
CA SER A 620 -20.91 -34.53 35.38
C SER A 620 -19.83 -35.30 34.63
N GLU A 621 -20.02 -35.59 33.34
CA GLU A 621 -19.03 -36.26 32.51
C GLU A 621 -17.76 -35.43 32.34
N THR A 622 -17.90 -34.11 32.17
CA THR A 622 -16.75 -33.20 32.13
C THR A 622 -15.97 -33.20 33.45
N LEU A 623 -16.65 -33.11 34.59
CA LEU A 623 -16.00 -33.16 35.92
C LEU A 623 -15.35 -34.52 36.21
N LYS A 624 -15.90 -35.64 35.70
CA LYS A 624 -15.24 -36.94 35.79
C LYS A 624 -13.89 -36.94 35.07
N GLU A 625 -13.79 -36.31 33.90
CA GLU A 625 -12.52 -36.18 33.18
C GLU A 625 -11.54 -35.26 33.90
N VAL A 626 -12.01 -34.16 34.49
CA VAL A 626 -11.20 -33.29 35.38
C VAL A 626 -10.59 -34.12 36.52
N GLY A 627 -11.39 -34.96 37.19
CA GLY A 627 -10.89 -35.85 38.25
C GLY A 627 -9.91 -36.93 37.76
N ARG A 628 -9.99 -37.36 36.49
CA ARG A 628 -8.98 -38.23 35.87
C ARG A 628 -7.67 -37.47 35.62
N CYS A 629 -7.74 -36.21 35.19
CA CYS A 629 -6.57 -35.35 35.03
C CYS A 629 -5.86 -35.11 36.36
N THR A 630 -6.61 -34.81 37.43
CA THR A 630 -6.05 -34.62 38.78
C THR A 630 -5.30 -35.87 39.26
N ARG A 631 -5.89 -37.06 39.09
CA ARG A 631 -5.25 -38.33 39.47
C ARG A 631 -3.99 -38.64 38.65
N ALA A 632 -3.89 -38.10 37.43
CA ALA A 632 -2.71 -38.20 36.59
C ALA A 632 -1.63 -37.16 36.93
N GLY A 633 -1.80 -36.36 37.99
CA GLY A 633 -0.86 -35.31 38.39
C GLY A 633 -0.87 -34.09 37.47
N ILE A 634 -1.93 -33.90 36.68
CA ILE A 634 -2.03 -32.80 35.71
C ILE A 634 -2.75 -31.62 36.34
N THR A 635 -2.11 -30.45 36.35
CA THR A 635 -2.70 -29.20 36.86
C THR A 635 -3.47 -28.50 35.74
N ILE A 636 -4.71 -28.10 35.99
CA ILE A 636 -5.58 -27.38 35.04
C ILE A 636 -5.69 -25.93 35.49
N ASN A 637 -5.34 -24.99 34.62
CA ASN A 637 -5.65 -23.57 34.82
C ASN A 637 -6.68 -23.14 33.80
N THR A 638 -7.68 -22.39 34.24
CA THR A 638 -8.78 -21.96 33.38
C THR A 638 -8.81 -20.46 33.30
N PHE A 639 -8.73 -19.92 32.08
CA PHE A 639 -8.88 -18.51 31.75
C PHE A 639 -10.26 -18.32 31.12
N MET A 640 -11.14 -17.68 31.87
CA MET A 640 -12.51 -17.41 31.46
C MET A 640 -12.62 -16.00 30.89
N LEU A 641 -13.32 -15.89 29.76
CA LEU A 641 -13.58 -14.63 29.08
C LEU A 641 -15.00 -14.08 29.37
N GLU A 642 -15.89 -14.92 29.94
CA GLU A 642 -17.23 -14.54 30.36
C GLU A 642 -17.44 -14.73 31.88
N ARG A 643 -18.36 -13.96 32.46
CA ARG A 643 -18.73 -13.98 33.89
C ARG A 643 -20.19 -14.41 34.12
N SER A 644 -20.64 -15.47 33.47
CA SER A 644 -21.95 -16.04 33.78
C SER A 644 -21.93 -16.70 35.18
N ARG A 645 -23.08 -16.67 35.90
CA ARG A 645 -23.19 -17.31 37.22
C ARG A 645 -22.97 -18.82 37.14
N ALA A 646 -23.50 -19.46 36.09
CA ALA A 646 -23.43 -20.90 35.92
C ALA A 646 -22.01 -21.36 35.50
N LEU A 647 -21.32 -20.62 34.63
CA LEU A 647 -19.91 -20.86 34.31
C LEU A 647 -19.01 -20.72 35.54
N THR A 648 -19.23 -19.68 36.35
CA THR A 648 -18.49 -19.47 37.60
C THR A 648 -18.66 -20.65 38.54
N ALA A 649 -19.89 -21.09 38.78
CA ALA A 649 -20.18 -22.25 39.65
C ALA A 649 -19.55 -23.55 39.11
N PHE A 650 -19.53 -23.74 37.78
CA PHE A 650 -18.87 -24.88 37.15
C PHE A 650 -17.35 -24.85 37.36
N VAL A 651 -16.72 -23.70 37.12
CA VAL A 651 -15.26 -23.55 37.22
C VAL A 651 -14.78 -23.60 38.67
N GLU A 652 -15.55 -23.11 39.64
CA GLU A 652 -15.27 -23.31 41.06
C GLU A 652 -15.21 -24.79 41.44
N ARG A 653 -16.16 -25.60 40.95
CA ARG A 653 -16.15 -27.06 41.15
C ARG A 653 -14.95 -27.72 40.47
N MET A 654 -14.63 -27.32 39.24
CA MET A 654 -13.45 -27.81 38.52
C MET A 654 -12.16 -27.50 39.30
N THR A 655 -12.03 -26.25 39.77
CA THR A 655 -10.85 -25.75 40.49
C THR A 655 -10.67 -26.49 41.82
N ALA A 656 -11.76 -26.68 42.58
CA ALA A 656 -11.75 -27.45 43.81
C ALA A 656 -11.32 -28.92 43.60
N LEU A 657 -11.77 -29.54 42.50
CA LEU A 657 -11.44 -30.93 42.18
C LEU A 657 -10.00 -31.11 41.69
N ASN A 658 -9.46 -30.15 40.93
CA ASN A 658 -8.11 -30.26 40.36
C ASN A 658 -7.01 -29.62 41.22
N ARG A 659 -7.36 -28.71 42.13
CA ARG A 659 -6.42 -27.80 42.81
C ARG A 659 -5.70 -26.85 41.82
N GLY A 660 -6.37 -26.58 40.72
CA GLY A 660 -5.99 -25.63 39.70
C GLY A 660 -6.22 -24.18 40.11
N ARG A 661 -6.17 -23.26 39.14
CA ARG A 661 -6.57 -21.86 39.34
C ARG A 661 -7.51 -21.42 38.21
N ALA A 662 -8.40 -20.50 38.55
CA ALA A 662 -9.31 -19.86 37.62
C ALA A 662 -9.01 -18.36 37.56
N PHE A 663 -8.91 -17.82 36.35
CA PHE A 663 -8.66 -16.41 36.09
C PHE A 663 -9.81 -15.85 35.25
N TYR A 664 -10.22 -14.62 35.57
CA TYR A 664 -11.16 -13.86 34.77
C TYR A 664 -10.40 -12.81 33.98
N ALA A 665 -10.38 -12.93 32.66
CA ALA A 665 -9.71 -12.00 31.77
C ALA A 665 -10.71 -11.35 30.81
N THR A 666 -10.45 -10.11 30.41
CA THR A 666 -11.09 -9.56 29.21
C THR A 666 -10.29 -10.01 27.99
N PRO A 667 -10.89 -10.13 26.80
CA PRO A 667 -10.20 -10.57 25.59
C PRO A 667 -8.91 -9.78 25.31
N GLU A 668 -8.91 -8.47 25.56
CA GLU A 668 -7.79 -7.56 25.29
C GLU A 668 -6.59 -7.84 26.19
N ARG A 669 -6.83 -8.37 27.40
CA ARG A 669 -5.81 -8.63 28.42
C ARG A 669 -5.47 -10.10 28.63
N LEU A 670 -6.16 -11.01 27.92
CA LEU A 670 -5.95 -12.45 28.05
C LEU A 670 -4.47 -12.84 27.87
N GLY A 671 -3.80 -12.28 26.86
CA GLY A 671 -2.38 -12.54 26.58
C GLY A 671 -1.46 -12.18 27.73
N GLU A 672 -1.70 -11.05 28.38
CA GLU A 672 -0.90 -10.58 29.52
C GLU A 672 -1.00 -11.56 30.69
N TYR A 673 -2.23 -11.93 31.09
CA TYR A 673 -2.44 -12.82 32.22
C TYR A 673 -1.86 -14.21 31.99
N VAL A 674 -2.04 -14.79 30.81
CA VAL A 674 -1.54 -16.13 30.49
C VAL A 674 -0.01 -16.13 30.47
N LEU A 675 0.63 -15.14 29.83
CA LEU A 675 2.10 -15.07 29.75
C LEU A 675 2.73 -14.79 31.12
N VAL A 676 2.16 -13.89 31.91
CA VAL A 676 2.64 -13.60 33.28
C VAL A 676 2.50 -14.84 34.16
N ASP A 677 1.38 -15.55 34.08
CA ASP A 677 1.18 -16.76 34.87
C ASP A 677 2.17 -17.87 34.49
N PHE A 678 2.38 -18.08 33.18
CA PHE A 678 3.33 -19.05 32.66
C PHE A 678 4.77 -18.74 33.09
N VAL A 679 5.23 -17.49 32.90
CA VAL A 679 6.57 -17.05 33.31
C VAL A 679 6.72 -17.02 34.83
N GLY A 680 5.68 -16.57 35.54
CA GLY A 680 5.61 -16.52 36.99
C GLY A 680 5.78 -17.89 37.63
N ARG A 681 5.20 -18.95 37.04
CA ARG A 681 5.41 -20.34 37.48
C ARG A 681 6.84 -20.82 37.29
N ARG A 682 7.44 -20.49 36.15
CA ARG A 682 8.86 -20.79 35.91
C ARG A 682 9.77 -20.12 36.95
N ASN A 683 9.44 -18.91 37.36
CA ASN A 683 10.23 -18.16 38.33
C ASN A 683 9.91 -18.51 39.79
N SER A 684 8.66 -18.86 40.13
CA SER A 684 8.27 -19.21 41.50
C SER A 684 8.64 -20.64 41.88
N ARG A 685 8.72 -21.55 40.90
CA ARG A 685 9.21 -22.93 41.09
C ARG A 685 10.71 -23.09 40.84
N ARG A 686 11.38 -21.99 40.47
CA ARG A 686 12.82 -21.77 40.59
C ARG A 686 13.25 -21.43 42.04
N ARG A 687 12.29 -21.22 42.95
CA ARG A 687 12.51 -20.89 44.37
C ARG A 687 12.37 -22.11 45.25
#